data_AF-A0A3D3G4X0-F1
#
_entry.id   AF-A0A3D3G4X0-F1
#
_cell.length_a   1.000
_cell.length_b   1.000
_cell.length_c   1.000
_cell.angle_alpha   90.00
_cell.angle_beta   90.00
_cell.angle_gamma   90.00
#
_symmetry.space_group_name_H-M   'P 1'
#
loop_
_entity.id
_entity.type
_entity.pdbx_description
1 polymer ?
#
loop_
_entity_poly.entity_id
_entity_poly.type
_entity_poly.pdbx_seq_one_letter_code
_entity_poly.pdbx_strand_id
1 'polypeptide(L)'
;MPIISVEKLNNANLDAETIEQVVNGEPNVLVESREGRKIPTLATLGEKHLSAGVILYGEKTQEQVNDEVGNALTGLSFANKTYATVAAANADIANIAVNQSVWVSSATEGGLYQKSTAGATSLTKSAFDPLMQAKSYTNSLATVKIKELPDSTNFNEVTEPGMHLIKSAASAATMLNCPYLSAGILEVLPVGNEYIIQRYSALSNKSIYNRTSVANVYAVWEKAFFSSEVQSIKDPIELTNGSNFNTITTAGIRKVISNTSAATMLNCPSPRAGILEVLPVSSQLIIQRYTPYGIDKKSYQRASNQGVWPDLWEEVLLKSEAQSLFVNQNAMNQAINTAFDSIVQLDYYGKKYTSAEMLGSKLYSNGVIIGFNSIHTKNVVFNSVEARVSVNTTSEIEYRIWMSSKVSTNANGYSVSTKTNVNNPDFVGVCKSFPRIDNSEPQLIELDKIISIPSDTPYIIAFRALDNTRFNLACFATRVGNIEDRSFNLSTDTIAWANMTALGNADKTLGFYQAGFKLLVTIPSDKSVERYLPELVLPPKIYALSGLESRIYFEHIIKEDYKLYDYDFECSKGQQRNRGYMWAPNSADTAGTYPLSLSILDKQSGQQLASASSNLQLVSATAKSGQTVKVQVIGDSLVNSGSITQGLLNIANNDATKIELVGTRGTGLNKHEGRGGWKISDYTSAGPSNYKFTVSGVEVPPNINATTYTHAGVTYRVQEISLSAGSGYIICDVLSGTPSGVVSGTLTKNNAGFGDASILFSAFEAVAGNPFWDSGSATVNYAGYLSKYSLVAPSFVFIQLGINDVFTFTDDDAVTSFCVSAFAQLDALINSIRSAVSGVKVIVVAPPVGANQDAFGLSYGCNQTSRRFKRNLVTYNKQLYAHYKNKEASSIYVLGAGVGVDTENNFPVTATQINAYNTATYQAQSNGVHPDESGYFQLSAAYFPVIKAI
;
A
#
# COMPACT_ATOMS: atom_id res chain seq x y z
N MET A 1 29.12 -36.97 -49.02
CA MET A 1 28.38 -36.10 -49.97
C MET A 1 28.16 -36.90 -51.23
N PRO A 2 26.91 -37.20 -51.64
CA PRO A 2 26.68 -37.95 -52.87
C PRO A 2 27.05 -37.05 -54.05
N ILE A 3 28.05 -37.48 -54.82
CA ILE A 3 28.51 -36.81 -56.03
C ILE A 3 27.39 -36.97 -57.06
N ILE A 4 26.72 -35.86 -57.42
CA ILE A 4 25.78 -35.83 -58.55
C ILE A 4 26.60 -36.14 -59.81
N SER A 5 26.19 -37.17 -60.57
CA SER A 5 26.85 -37.53 -61.81
C SER A 5 26.69 -36.42 -62.85
N VAL A 6 27.69 -36.25 -63.73
CA VAL A 6 27.65 -35.28 -64.84
C VAL A 6 26.38 -35.43 -65.68
N GLU A 7 25.89 -36.66 -65.83
CA GLU A 7 24.64 -36.97 -66.54
C GLU A 7 23.40 -36.37 -65.84
N LYS A 8 23.33 -36.40 -64.50
CA LYS A 8 22.24 -35.74 -63.76
C LYS A 8 22.31 -34.22 -63.85
N LEU A 9 23.50 -33.64 -63.94
CA LEU A 9 23.67 -32.19 -64.12
C LEU A 9 23.26 -31.76 -65.54
N ASN A 10 23.63 -32.53 -66.56
CA ASN A 10 23.20 -32.27 -67.95
C ASN A 10 21.68 -32.42 -68.12
N ASN A 11 21.07 -33.42 -67.48
CA ASN A 11 19.62 -33.61 -67.49
C ASN A 11 18.89 -32.43 -66.83
N ALA A 12 19.41 -31.89 -65.73
CA ALA A 12 18.82 -30.73 -65.07
C ALA A 12 18.89 -29.46 -65.95
N ASN A 13 19.99 -29.25 -66.68
CA ASN A 13 20.11 -28.12 -67.61
C ASN A 13 19.14 -28.25 -68.80
N LEU A 14 18.99 -29.44 -69.39
CA LEU A 14 18.04 -29.68 -70.47
C LEU A 14 16.58 -29.47 -70.03
N ASP A 15 16.24 -29.93 -68.82
CA ASP A 15 14.90 -29.74 -68.27
C ASP A 15 14.64 -28.25 -67.98
N ALA A 16 15.66 -27.47 -67.55
CA ALA A 16 15.56 -26.02 -67.37
C ALA A 16 15.40 -25.25 -68.69
N GLU A 17 16.16 -25.60 -69.74
CA GLU A 17 16.00 -25.00 -71.07
C GLU A 17 14.62 -25.30 -71.68
N THR A 18 14.12 -26.52 -71.49
CA THR A 18 12.76 -26.90 -71.92
C THR A 18 11.70 -26.03 -71.23
N ILE A 19 11.83 -25.79 -69.92
CA ILE A 19 10.90 -24.94 -69.17
C ILE A 19 10.95 -23.49 -69.66
N GLU A 20 12.14 -22.96 -69.90
CA GLU A 20 12.30 -21.60 -70.42
C GLU A 20 11.64 -21.44 -71.79
N GLN A 21 11.80 -22.43 -72.69
CA GLN A 21 11.14 -22.44 -73.99
C GLN A 21 9.61 -22.59 -73.88
N VAL A 22 9.09 -23.33 -72.90
CA VAL A 22 7.64 -23.44 -72.67
C VAL A 22 7.07 -22.10 -72.16
N VAL A 23 7.77 -21.38 -71.30
CA VAL A 23 7.27 -20.14 -70.71
C VAL A 23 7.41 -18.95 -71.67
N ASN A 24 8.55 -18.83 -72.34
CA ASN A 24 8.92 -17.64 -73.13
C ASN A 24 8.98 -17.88 -74.65
N GLY A 25 8.62 -19.08 -75.12
CA GLY A 25 8.62 -19.40 -76.55
C GLY A 25 7.44 -18.79 -77.33
N GLU A 26 7.62 -18.70 -78.65
CA GLU A 26 6.63 -18.14 -79.58
C GLU A 26 5.26 -18.84 -79.51
N PRO A 27 4.14 -18.14 -79.78
CA PRO A 27 2.80 -18.74 -79.80
C PRO A 27 2.65 -19.81 -80.91
N ASN A 28 1.83 -20.82 -80.65
CA ASN A 28 1.51 -21.98 -81.51
C ASN A 28 2.65 -22.97 -81.79
N VAL A 29 3.67 -22.99 -80.93
CA VAL A 29 4.80 -23.94 -81.02
C VAL A 29 4.70 -25.01 -79.92
N LEU A 30 5.05 -26.26 -80.26
CA LEU A 30 5.19 -27.37 -79.32
C LEU A 30 6.67 -27.58 -78.99
N VAL A 31 7.04 -27.43 -77.72
CA VAL A 31 8.37 -27.70 -77.19
C VAL A 31 8.43 -29.16 -76.74
N GLU A 32 9.42 -29.92 -77.19
CA GLU A 32 9.58 -31.32 -76.81
C GLU A 32 10.52 -31.44 -75.61
N SER A 33 10.03 -32.03 -74.51
CA SER A 33 10.87 -32.27 -73.33
C SER A 33 11.87 -33.39 -73.55
N ARG A 34 12.86 -33.49 -72.66
CA ARG A 34 13.84 -34.59 -72.66
C ARG A 34 13.21 -35.99 -72.61
N GLU A 35 11.98 -36.14 -72.09
CA GLU A 35 11.23 -37.40 -72.11
C GLU A 35 10.36 -37.59 -73.38
N GLY A 36 10.58 -36.78 -74.42
CA GLY A 36 9.85 -36.83 -75.69
C GLY A 36 8.41 -36.31 -75.62
N ARG A 37 8.05 -35.59 -74.55
CA ARG A 37 6.70 -35.04 -74.39
C ARG A 37 6.59 -33.70 -75.08
N LYS A 38 5.65 -33.56 -76.00
CA LYS A 38 5.37 -32.30 -76.69
C LYS A 38 4.45 -31.41 -75.84
N ILE A 39 4.97 -30.30 -75.38
CA ILE A 39 4.33 -29.33 -74.48
C ILE A 39 4.14 -28.01 -75.24
N PRO A 40 2.93 -27.47 -75.37
CA PRO A 40 2.70 -26.18 -76.02
C PRO A 40 3.28 -25.04 -75.18
N THR A 41 3.75 -23.98 -75.84
CA THR A 41 4.19 -22.76 -75.14
C THR A 41 3.02 -22.11 -74.38
N LEU A 42 3.30 -21.40 -73.30
CA LEU A 42 2.27 -20.72 -72.49
C LEU A 42 1.49 -19.68 -73.31
N ALA A 43 2.16 -19.02 -74.26
CA ALA A 43 1.51 -18.11 -75.20
C ALA A 43 0.42 -18.81 -76.04
N THR A 44 0.64 -20.08 -76.40
CA THR A 44 -0.36 -20.91 -77.11
C THR A 44 -1.57 -21.27 -76.24
N LEU A 45 -1.35 -21.49 -74.93
CA LEU A 45 -2.43 -21.77 -73.98
C LEU A 45 -3.27 -20.52 -73.68
N GLY A 46 -2.67 -19.34 -73.71
CA GLY A 46 -3.37 -18.05 -73.57
C GLY A 46 -4.44 -17.81 -74.64
N GLU A 47 -4.20 -18.20 -75.89
CA GLU A 47 -5.17 -18.07 -76.99
C GLU A 47 -6.23 -19.18 -77.00
N LYS A 48 -5.91 -20.37 -76.47
CA LYS A 48 -6.83 -21.54 -76.46
C LYS A 48 -7.89 -21.49 -75.35
N HIS A 49 -7.67 -20.72 -74.29
CA HIS A 49 -8.68 -20.46 -73.26
C HIS A 49 -9.64 -19.29 -73.59
N LEU A 50 -9.33 -18.46 -74.59
CA LEU A 50 -10.25 -17.45 -75.14
C LEU A 50 -11.11 -17.99 -76.30
N SER A 51 -10.78 -19.17 -76.86
CA SER A 51 -11.41 -19.71 -78.08
C SER A 51 -12.12 -21.06 -77.91
N ALA A 52 -12.17 -21.64 -76.70
CA ALA A 52 -12.96 -22.85 -76.39
C ALA A 52 -14.45 -22.58 -76.12
N GLY A 53 -15.00 -21.49 -76.68
CA GLY A 53 -16.42 -21.14 -76.57
C GLY A 53 -17.23 -21.27 -77.87
N VAL A 54 -16.61 -21.25 -79.06
CA VAL A 54 -17.40 -21.16 -80.30
C VAL A 54 -16.66 -21.77 -81.48
N ILE A 55 -16.81 -23.08 -81.71
CA ILE A 55 -16.86 -23.62 -83.08
C ILE A 55 -17.96 -24.68 -83.11
N LEU A 56 -19.06 -24.39 -83.81
CA LEU A 56 -19.73 -25.27 -84.79
C LEU A 56 -21.08 -24.64 -85.22
N TYR A 57 -21.35 -24.72 -86.54
CA TYR A 57 -22.62 -24.53 -87.28
C TYR A 57 -22.88 -23.18 -88.00
N GLY A 58 -22.65 -23.21 -89.33
CA GLY A 58 -23.62 -22.86 -90.38
C GLY A 58 -23.95 -21.38 -90.62
N GLU A 59 -23.61 -20.88 -91.80
CA GLU A 59 -24.01 -19.55 -92.29
C GLU A 59 -25.55 -19.42 -92.36
N LYS A 60 -26.13 -18.55 -91.51
CA LYS A 60 -27.54 -18.13 -91.58
C LYS A 60 -27.66 -16.81 -92.35
N THR A 61 -28.72 -16.66 -93.13
CA THR A 61 -28.98 -15.43 -93.93
C THR A 61 -29.40 -14.25 -93.06
N GLN A 62 -29.20 -13.00 -93.54
CA GLN A 62 -29.50 -11.76 -92.78
C GLN A 62 -30.96 -11.68 -92.28
N GLU A 63 -31.91 -12.24 -93.03
CA GLU A 63 -33.33 -12.24 -92.66
C GLU A 63 -33.62 -13.26 -91.54
N GLN A 64 -32.93 -14.41 -91.56
CA GLN A 64 -32.95 -15.38 -90.45
C GLN A 64 -32.22 -14.85 -89.21
N VAL A 65 -31.16 -14.05 -89.39
CA VAL A 65 -30.48 -13.34 -88.29
C VAL A 65 -31.41 -12.28 -87.69
N ASN A 66 -32.22 -11.57 -88.48
CA ASN A 66 -33.14 -10.56 -87.95
C ASN A 66 -34.34 -11.17 -87.20
N ASP A 67 -34.87 -12.31 -87.65
CA ASP A 67 -35.93 -13.04 -86.93
C ASP A 67 -35.40 -13.74 -85.67
N GLU A 68 -34.17 -14.26 -85.69
CA GLU A 68 -33.53 -14.80 -84.48
C GLU A 68 -33.09 -13.71 -83.51
N VAL A 69 -32.61 -12.55 -83.99
CA VAL A 69 -32.34 -11.38 -83.15
C VAL A 69 -33.62 -10.78 -82.60
N GLY A 70 -34.72 -10.75 -83.37
CA GLY A 70 -36.04 -10.32 -82.91
C GLY A 70 -36.64 -11.24 -81.84
N ASN A 71 -36.52 -12.56 -82.02
CA ASN A 71 -36.95 -13.57 -81.04
C ASN A 71 -35.98 -13.67 -79.82
N ALA A 72 -34.68 -13.40 -80.01
CA ALA A 72 -33.71 -13.33 -78.91
C ALA A 72 -33.83 -12.03 -78.10
N LEU A 73 -34.15 -10.88 -78.72
CA LEU A 73 -34.42 -9.62 -78.00
C LEU A 73 -35.74 -9.67 -77.23
N THR A 74 -36.75 -10.39 -77.73
CA THR A 74 -38.01 -10.60 -77.00
C THR A 74 -37.86 -11.63 -75.87
N GLY A 75 -36.84 -12.49 -75.90
CA GLY A 75 -36.43 -13.40 -74.82
C GLY A 75 -35.45 -12.80 -73.78
N LEU A 76 -34.81 -11.66 -74.07
CA LEU A 76 -33.91 -10.94 -73.16
C LEU A 76 -34.67 -9.92 -72.30
N SER A 77 -35.49 -10.39 -71.36
CA SER A 77 -36.24 -9.55 -70.41
C SER A 77 -35.42 -8.99 -69.23
N PHE A 78 -34.17 -8.58 -69.46
CA PHE A 78 -33.32 -7.97 -68.41
C PHE A 78 -32.53 -6.74 -68.84
N ALA A 79 -32.89 -6.07 -69.94
CA ALA A 79 -32.41 -4.71 -70.20
C ALA A 79 -33.16 -3.73 -69.28
N ASN A 80 -32.50 -3.25 -68.22
CA ASN A 80 -33.06 -2.25 -67.31
C ASN A 80 -33.53 -1.01 -68.10
N LYS A 81 -34.83 -0.70 -68.10
CA LYS A 81 -35.33 0.52 -68.72
C LYS A 81 -34.67 1.72 -68.04
N THR A 82 -34.10 2.64 -68.82
CA THR A 82 -33.42 3.83 -68.30
C THR A 82 -34.25 5.08 -68.59
N TYR A 83 -34.43 5.94 -67.58
CA TYR A 83 -35.14 7.21 -67.71
C TYR A 83 -34.28 8.37 -67.22
N ALA A 84 -34.46 9.53 -67.84
CA ALA A 84 -33.74 10.75 -67.45
C ALA A 84 -34.16 11.26 -66.05
N THR A 85 -35.42 11.04 -65.66
CA THR A 85 -35.97 11.49 -64.37
C THR A 85 -36.92 10.46 -63.78
N VAL A 86 -37.12 10.50 -62.45
CA VAL A 86 -38.09 9.63 -61.75
C VAL A 86 -39.51 9.91 -62.23
N ALA A 87 -39.83 11.17 -62.55
CA ALA A 87 -41.13 11.55 -63.09
C ALA A 87 -41.41 10.88 -64.45
N ALA A 88 -40.42 10.85 -65.36
CA ALA A 88 -40.55 10.15 -66.63
C ALA A 88 -40.68 8.63 -66.45
N ALA A 89 -39.97 8.05 -65.49
CA ALA A 89 -40.08 6.64 -65.15
C ALA A 89 -41.46 6.28 -64.56
N ASN A 90 -41.99 7.15 -63.69
CA ASN A 90 -43.32 6.99 -63.10
C ASN A 90 -44.45 7.19 -64.12
N ALA A 91 -44.26 8.06 -65.11
CA ALA A 91 -45.24 8.21 -66.20
C ALA A 91 -45.37 6.93 -67.06
N ASP A 92 -44.29 6.14 -67.18
CA ASP A 92 -44.29 4.85 -67.90
C ASP A 92 -44.59 3.64 -67.00
N ILE A 93 -44.99 3.85 -65.73
CA ILE A 93 -45.13 2.77 -64.74
C ILE A 93 -46.16 1.70 -65.09
N ALA A 94 -47.14 2.04 -65.94
CA ALA A 94 -48.11 1.08 -66.48
C ALA A 94 -47.43 0.00 -67.35
N ASN A 95 -46.31 0.35 -67.99
CA ASN A 95 -45.53 -0.52 -68.88
C ASN A 95 -44.26 -1.08 -68.21
N ILE A 96 -44.17 -1.02 -66.88
CA ILE A 96 -43.07 -1.57 -66.08
C ILE A 96 -43.63 -2.71 -65.24
N ALA A 97 -43.03 -3.90 -65.35
CA ALA A 97 -43.45 -5.06 -64.57
C ALA A 97 -43.05 -4.91 -63.10
N VAL A 98 -43.78 -5.58 -62.20
CA VAL A 98 -43.44 -5.60 -60.77
C VAL A 98 -42.06 -6.24 -60.60
N ASN A 99 -41.23 -5.63 -59.74
CA ASN A 99 -39.84 -6.01 -59.48
C ASN A 99 -38.88 -5.90 -60.69
N GLN A 100 -39.32 -5.26 -61.79
CA GLN A 100 -38.42 -4.94 -62.89
C GLN A 100 -37.48 -3.79 -62.49
N SER A 101 -36.19 -3.99 -62.71
CA SER A 101 -35.14 -3.01 -62.47
C SER A 101 -35.20 -1.86 -63.48
N VAL A 102 -35.27 -0.63 -62.97
CA VAL A 102 -35.36 0.62 -63.72
C VAL A 102 -34.23 1.53 -63.28
N TRP A 103 -33.44 2.06 -64.21
CA TRP A 103 -32.36 2.99 -63.88
C TRP A 103 -32.79 4.43 -64.15
N VAL A 104 -32.54 5.33 -63.21
CA VAL A 104 -32.76 6.78 -63.40
C VAL A 104 -31.40 7.48 -63.45
N SER A 105 -31.15 8.27 -64.51
CA SER A 105 -29.85 8.92 -64.74
C SER A 105 -29.75 10.36 -64.22
N SER A 106 -30.75 10.85 -63.49
CA SER A 106 -30.74 12.18 -62.86
C SER A 106 -29.59 12.35 -61.87
N ALA A 107 -28.96 13.53 -61.83
CA ALA A 107 -27.91 13.84 -60.86
C ALA A 107 -28.39 13.91 -59.40
N THR A 108 -29.66 14.27 -59.17
CA THR A 108 -30.22 14.47 -57.83
C THR A 108 -30.95 13.23 -57.31
N GLU A 109 -31.66 12.52 -58.18
CA GLU A 109 -32.51 11.37 -57.81
C GLU A 109 -32.08 10.07 -58.48
N GLY A 110 -30.98 10.06 -59.24
CA GLY A 110 -30.55 8.90 -60.01
C GLY A 110 -30.20 7.68 -59.17
N GLY A 111 -30.25 6.51 -59.80
CA GLY A 111 -30.01 5.21 -59.17
C GLY A 111 -31.01 4.16 -59.64
N LEU A 112 -30.99 3.01 -58.97
CA LEU A 112 -31.82 1.86 -59.27
C LEU A 112 -33.20 1.96 -58.59
N TYR A 113 -34.27 1.78 -59.35
CA TYR A 113 -35.67 1.81 -58.92
C TYR A 113 -36.40 0.55 -59.38
N GLN A 114 -37.52 0.24 -58.74
CA GLN A 114 -38.39 -0.89 -59.11
C GLN A 114 -39.86 -0.58 -58.81
N LYS A 115 -40.77 -1.22 -59.54
CA LYS A 115 -42.20 -1.21 -59.24
C LYS A 115 -42.49 -2.25 -58.16
N SER A 116 -42.85 -1.82 -56.95
CA SER A 116 -42.96 -2.71 -55.79
C SER A 116 -44.24 -3.57 -55.78
N THR A 117 -45.33 -3.09 -56.38
CA THR A 117 -46.61 -3.83 -56.47
C THR A 117 -47.33 -3.54 -57.79
N ALA A 118 -48.25 -4.42 -58.20
CA ALA A 118 -48.94 -4.29 -59.48
C ALA A 118 -49.75 -2.98 -59.62
N GLY A 119 -50.32 -2.50 -58.51
CA GLY A 119 -51.09 -1.25 -58.44
C GLY A 119 -50.27 0.01 -58.06
N ALA A 120 -48.94 -0.08 -57.98
CA ALA A 120 -48.12 1.06 -57.64
C ALA A 120 -48.24 2.17 -58.69
N THR A 121 -48.51 3.40 -58.24
CA THR A 121 -48.57 4.61 -59.08
C THR A 121 -47.23 5.36 -59.15
N SER A 122 -46.22 4.89 -58.41
CA SER A 122 -44.83 5.39 -58.46
C SER A 122 -43.81 4.28 -58.17
N LEU A 123 -42.63 4.38 -58.75
CA LEU A 123 -41.49 3.49 -58.53
C LEU A 123 -40.83 3.77 -57.19
N THR A 124 -40.32 2.71 -56.55
CA THR A 124 -39.58 2.77 -55.29
C THR A 124 -38.09 2.57 -55.54
N LYS A 125 -37.23 3.36 -54.90
CA LYS A 125 -35.78 3.20 -55.03
C LYS A 125 -35.33 1.87 -54.38
N SER A 126 -34.46 1.13 -55.04
CA SER A 126 -34.00 -0.17 -54.58
C SER A 126 -33.03 -0.02 -53.40
N ALA A 127 -33.16 -0.88 -52.38
CA ALA A 127 -32.21 -1.00 -51.28
C ALA A 127 -30.83 -1.52 -51.74
N PHE A 128 -30.76 -2.11 -52.94
CA PHE A 128 -29.52 -2.63 -53.55
C PHE A 128 -28.89 -1.63 -54.54
N ASP A 129 -29.32 -0.37 -54.53
CA ASP A 129 -28.71 0.68 -55.33
C ASP A 129 -27.20 0.77 -55.03
N PRO A 130 -26.30 0.65 -56.03
CA PRO A 130 -24.86 0.60 -55.80
C PRO A 130 -24.31 1.85 -55.10
N LEU A 131 -24.88 3.02 -55.37
CA LEU A 131 -24.46 4.27 -54.73
C LEU A 131 -24.92 4.32 -53.26
N MET A 132 -26.12 3.83 -52.95
CA MET A 132 -26.62 3.70 -51.58
C MET A 132 -25.82 2.65 -50.78
N GLN A 133 -25.49 1.51 -51.39
CA GLN A 133 -24.65 0.48 -50.79
C GLN A 133 -23.22 0.98 -50.56
N ALA A 134 -22.61 1.65 -51.54
CA ALA A 134 -21.30 2.27 -51.39
C ALA A 134 -21.29 3.35 -50.29
N LYS A 135 -22.30 4.23 -50.24
CA LYS A 135 -22.45 5.22 -49.15
C LYS A 135 -22.60 4.56 -47.78
N SER A 136 -23.37 3.48 -47.68
CA SER A 136 -23.56 2.76 -46.42
C SER A 136 -22.26 2.08 -45.96
N TYR A 137 -21.52 1.46 -46.89
CA TYR A 137 -20.20 0.88 -46.62
C TYR A 137 -19.18 1.94 -46.21
N THR A 138 -19.08 3.05 -46.94
CA THR A 138 -18.17 4.17 -46.60
C THR A 138 -18.53 4.79 -45.24
N ASN A 139 -19.81 4.94 -44.92
CA ASN A 139 -20.24 5.45 -43.62
C ASN A 139 -20.01 4.45 -42.48
N SER A 140 -19.94 3.15 -42.75
CA SER A 140 -19.64 2.11 -41.75
C SER A 140 -18.14 2.01 -41.40
N LEU A 141 -17.26 2.59 -42.21
CA LEU A 141 -15.82 2.66 -41.95
C LEU A 141 -15.49 3.93 -41.12
N ALA A 142 -15.71 3.87 -39.80
CA ALA A 142 -15.45 4.96 -38.84
C ALA A 142 -13.99 5.49 -38.82
N THR A 143 -13.06 4.83 -39.51
CA THR A 143 -11.65 5.23 -39.61
C THR A 143 -11.39 6.38 -40.58
N VAL A 144 -12.36 6.80 -41.42
CA VAL A 144 -12.11 7.82 -42.47
C VAL A 144 -12.59 9.24 -42.08
N LYS A 145 -13.47 9.38 -41.08
CA LYS A 145 -13.92 10.71 -40.61
C LYS A 145 -13.32 11.04 -39.25
N ILE A 146 -12.49 12.07 -39.22
CA ILE A 146 -12.02 12.66 -37.97
C ILE A 146 -13.18 13.43 -37.33
N LYS A 147 -13.59 13.04 -36.12
CA LYS A 147 -14.70 13.67 -35.37
C LYS A 147 -14.16 14.76 -34.45
N GLU A 148 -14.61 16.00 -34.59
CA GLU A 148 -14.22 17.06 -33.65
C GLU A 148 -14.88 16.85 -32.28
N LEU A 149 -14.09 16.91 -31.20
CA LEU A 149 -14.61 16.81 -29.83
C LEU A 149 -15.05 18.19 -29.31
N PRO A 150 -16.22 18.28 -28.65
CA PRO A 150 -16.65 19.49 -27.96
C PRO A 150 -15.65 19.94 -26.88
N ASP A 151 -15.61 21.25 -26.62
CA ASP A 151 -14.90 21.77 -25.45
C ASP A 151 -15.47 21.15 -24.15
N SER A 152 -14.66 21.04 -23.09
CA SER A 152 -15.00 20.35 -21.84
C SER A 152 -15.22 18.82 -21.91
N THR A 153 -14.93 18.17 -23.05
CA THR A 153 -15.01 16.71 -23.17
C THR A 153 -14.06 16.00 -22.19
N ASN A 154 -14.55 14.95 -21.53
CA ASN A 154 -13.73 14.04 -20.72
C ASN A 154 -13.20 12.89 -21.57
N PHE A 155 -11.88 12.72 -21.67
CA PHE A 155 -11.28 11.67 -22.50
C PHE A 155 -11.64 10.25 -22.02
N ASN A 156 -12.02 10.05 -20.75
CA ASN A 156 -12.48 8.74 -20.27
C ASN A 156 -13.86 8.35 -20.83
N GLU A 157 -14.64 9.32 -21.32
CA GLU A 157 -15.98 9.08 -21.89
C GLU A 157 -15.92 8.86 -23.40
N VAL A 158 -14.77 9.12 -24.03
CA VAL A 158 -14.55 8.90 -25.47
C VAL A 158 -14.16 7.44 -25.72
N THR A 159 -15.17 6.59 -25.84
CA THR A 159 -15.02 5.14 -26.06
C THR A 159 -15.29 4.72 -27.51
N GLU A 160 -15.83 5.63 -28.34
CA GLU A 160 -16.12 5.39 -29.76
C GLU A 160 -14.82 5.16 -30.56
N PRO A 161 -14.64 3.99 -31.19
CA PRO A 161 -13.50 3.72 -32.06
C PRO A 161 -13.35 4.73 -33.19
N GLY A 162 -12.14 5.25 -33.40
CA GLY A 162 -11.85 6.19 -34.47
C GLY A 162 -10.91 7.32 -34.07
N MET A 163 -10.74 8.28 -34.98
CA MET A 163 -9.91 9.46 -34.77
C MET A 163 -10.78 10.66 -34.37
N HIS A 164 -10.39 11.34 -33.30
CA HIS A 164 -11.10 12.47 -32.72
C HIS A 164 -10.20 13.71 -32.70
N LEU A 165 -10.64 14.81 -33.30
CA LEU A 165 -9.91 16.08 -33.39
C LEU A 165 -10.13 16.95 -32.17
N ILE A 166 -9.03 17.45 -31.62
CA ILE A 166 -9.01 18.52 -30.63
C ILE A 166 -8.56 19.78 -31.36
N LYS A 167 -9.50 20.71 -31.58
CA LYS A 167 -9.36 21.86 -32.49
C LYS A 167 -8.29 22.88 -32.09
N SER A 168 -7.98 23.00 -30.79
CA SER A 168 -7.06 24.04 -30.29
C SER A 168 -6.49 23.71 -28.91
N ALA A 169 -5.43 24.43 -28.52
CA ALA A 169 -4.92 24.38 -27.14
C ALA A 169 -5.94 24.93 -26.11
N ALA A 170 -6.78 25.91 -26.50
CA ALA A 170 -7.86 26.43 -25.66
C ALA A 170 -8.91 25.34 -25.38
N SER A 171 -9.24 24.52 -26.37
CA SER A 171 -10.13 23.38 -26.22
C SER A 171 -9.54 22.32 -25.30
N ALA A 172 -8.27 21.95 -25.52
CA ALA A 172 -7.57 20.99 -24.68
C ALA A 172 -7.48 21.44 -23.21
N ALA A 173 -7.34 22.75 -22.95
CA ALA A 173 -7.32 23.32 -21.60
C ALA A 173 -8.64 23.16 -20.83
N THR A 174 -9.76 23.00 -21.54
CA THR A 174 -11.07 22.76 -20.91
C THR A 174 -11.38 21.27 -20.73
N MET A 175 -10.68 20.38 -21.42
CA MET A 175 -10.96 18.94 -21.48
C MET A 175 -10.40 18.19 -20.26
N LEU A 176 -11.17 17.25 -19.72
CA LEU A 176 -10.77 16.42 -18.57
C LEU A 176 -10.03 15.16 -19.03
N ASN A 177 -9.06 14.70 -18.22
CA ASN A 177 -8.23 13.52 -18.51
C ASN A 177 -7.43 13.60 -19.84
N CYS A 178 -7.19 14.82 -20.34
CA CYS A 178 -6.32 15.08 -21.48
C CYS A 178 -4.84 15.07 -21.03
N PRO A 179 -3.94 14.31 -21.68
CA PRO A 179 -2.54 14.19 -21.24
C PRO A 179 -1.68 15.41 -21.52
N TYR A 180 -2.10 16.30 -22.42
CA TYR A 180 -1.31 17.45 -22.83
C TYR A 180 -2.18 18.57 -23.41
N LEU A 181 -1.99 19.80 -22.92
CA LEU A 181 -2.82 20.97 -23.24
C LEU A 181 -2.45 21.60 -24.59
N SER A 182 -2.69 20.89 -25.69
CA SER A 182 -2.43 21.35 -27.05
C SER A 182 -3.50 20.85 -28.02
N ALA A 183 -3.55 21.39 -29.24
CA ALA A 183 -4.33 20.78 -30.31
C ALA A 183 -3.76 19.41 -30.67
N GLY A 184 -4.59 18.48 -31.15
CA GLY A 184 -4.13 17.13 -31.43
C GLY A 184 -5.22 16.19 -31.93
N ILE A 185 -4.84 14.93 -32.10
CA ILE A 185 -5.74 13.84 -32.46
C ILE A 185 -5.74 12.82 -31.32
N LEU A 186 -6.92 12.50 -30.80
CA LEU A 186 -7.17 11.34 -29.94
C LEU A 186 -7.64 10.18 -30.82
N GLU A 187 -6.84 9.13 -30.91
CA GLU A 187 -7.18 7.87 -31.56
C GLU A 187 -7.66 6.87 -30.50
N VAL A 188 -8.83 6.28 -30.73
CA VAL A 188 -9.44 5.25 -29.86
C VAL A 188 -9.48 3.93 -30.61
N LEU A 189 -8.76 2.93 -30.09
CA LEU A 189 -8.58 1.63 -30.71
C LEU A 189 -9.17 0.52 -29.80
N PRO A 190 -10.19 -0.21 -30.25
CA PRO A 190 -10.68 -1.37 -29.52
C PRO A 190 -9.69 -2.54 -29.67
N VAL A 191 -9.42 -3.25 -28.57
CA VAL A 191 -8.60 -4.47 -28.57
C VAL A 191 -9.41 -5.60 -27.94
N GLY A 192 -10.03 -6.44 -28.77
CA GLY A 192 -11.00 -7.43 -28.28
C GLY A 192 -12.26 -6.78 -27.71
N ASN A 193 -12.96 -7.50 -26.81
CA ASN A 193 -14.27 -7.07 -26.29
C ASN A 193 -14.20 -6.23 -24.99
N GLU A 194 -13.04 -6.16 -24.33
CA GLU A 194 -12.91 -5.56 -22.98
C GLU A 194 -11.85 -4.46 -22.86
N TYR A 195 -11.01 -4.28 -23.88
CA TYR A 195 -9.90 -3.32 -23.85
C TYR A 195 -10.08 -2.19 -24.87
N ILE A 196 -9.73 -0.99 -24.44
CA ILE A 196 -9.63 0.18 -25.31
C ILE A 196 -8.26 0.80 -25.12
N ILE A 197 -7.53 1.02 -26.21
CA ILE A 197 -6.31 1.83 -26.22
C ILE A 197 -6.71 3.23 -26.66
N GLN A 198 -6.25 4.23 -25.91
CA GLN A 198 -6.29 5.62 -26.33
C GLN A 198 -4.89 6.12 -26.63
N ARG A 199 -4.72 6.76 -27.78
CA ARG A 199 -3.48 7.39 -28.21
C ARG A 199 -3.74 8.86 -28.50
N TYR A 200 -3.02 9.75 -27.84
CA TYR A 200 -3.08 11.18 -28.08
C TYR A 200 -1.82 11.69 -28.77
N SER A 201 -1.99 12.24 -29.98
CA SER A 201 -0.92 12.84 -30.78
C SER A 201 -1.03 14.36 -30.73
N ALA A 202 -0.15 14.99 -29.95
CA ALA A 202 -0.12 16.45 -29.79
C ALA A 202 0.58 17.12 -30.99
N LEU A 203 -0.05 18.14 -31.58
CA LEU A 203 0.46 18.82 -32.76
C LEU A 203 1.68 19.71 -32.47
N SER A 204 1.70 20.39 -31.31
CA SER A 204 2.71 21.42 -31.02
C SER A 204 4.13 20.88 -30.82
N ASN A 205 4.27 19.71 -30.20
CA ASN A 205 5.57 19.12 -29.83
C ASN A 205 5.78 17.72 -30.44
N LYS A 206 4.89 17.29 -31.33
CA LYS A 206 4.90 15.95 -31.97
C LYS A 206 4.98 14.79 -30.96
N SER A 207 4.57 15.02 -29.70
CA SER A 207 4.60 13.99 -28.66
C SER A 207 3.38 13.09 -28.79
N ILE A 208 3.61 11.80 -28.55
CA ILE A 208 2.57 10.78 -28.56
C ILE A 208 2.42 10.26 -27.14
N TYR A 209 1.18 10.20 -26.66
CA TYR A 209 0.82 9.64 -25.36
C TYR A 209 -0.09 8.45 -25.57
N ASN A 210 0.06 7.37 -24.81
CA ASN A 210 -0.80 6.19 -24.88
C ASN A 210 -1.29 5.81 -23.49
N ARG A 211 -2.49 5.22 -23.40
CA ARG A 211 -3.00 4.52 -22.22
C ARG A 211 -3.96 3.42 -22.62
N THR A 212 -4.15 2.45 -21.74
CA THR A 212 -5.10 1.34 -21.91
C THR A 212 -6.22 1.43 -20.88
N SER A 213 -7.42 1.08 -21.28
CA SER A 213 -8.59 0.92 -20.43
C SER A 213 -9.03 -0.53 -20.42
N VAL A 214 -9.45 -1.03 -19.24
CA VAL A 214 -10.09 -2.33 -19.04
C VAL A 214 -11.42 -2.10 -18.34
N ALA A 215 -12.54 -2.49 -18.95
CA ALA A 215 -13.87 -2.27 -18.38
C ALA A 215 -14.11 -0.82 -17.86
N ASN A 216 -13.69 0.18 -18.64
CA ASN A 216 -13.75 1.63 -18.33
C ASN A 216 -12.84 2.12 -17.18
N VAL A 217 -11.91 1.28 -16.70
CA VAL A 217 -10.84 1.71 -15.79
C VAL A 217 -9.59 2.04 -16.59
N TYR A 218 -9.22 3.32 -16.61
CA TYR A 218 -8.11 3.83 -17.42
C TYR A 218 -6.78 3.83 -16.65
N ALA A 219 -5.73 3.29 -17.27
CA ALA A 219 -4.36 3.48 -16.83
C ALA A 219 -3.90 4.93 -16.98
N VAL A 220 -2.80 5.27 -16.30
CA VAL A 220 -2.14 6.58 -16.48
C VAL A 220 -1.64 6.75 -17.92
N TRP A 221 -1.56 7.98 -18.38
CA TRP A 221 -1.00 8.30 -19.69
C TRP A 221 0.52 8.16 -19.69
N GLU A 222 1.05 7.40 -20.64
CA GLU A 222 2.48 7.21 -20.85
C GLU A 222 2.93 7.93 -22.12
N LYS A 223 4.04 8.68 -22.06
CA LYS A 223 4.64 9.34 -23.23
C LYS A 223 5.52 8.34 -24.00
N ALA A 224 5.30 8.21 -25.30
CA ALA A 224 6.15 7.43 -26.19
C ALA A 224 7.40 8.22 -26.61
N PHE A 225 8.53 7.52 -26.74
CA PHE A 225 9.78 8.04 -27.28
C PHE A 225 10.06 7.45 -28.66
N PHE A 226 10.58 8.26 -29.59
CA PHE A 226 10.96 7.80 -30.92
C PHE A 226 12.30 7.06 -30.87
N SER A 227 12.48 6.05 -31.73
CA SER A 227 13.72 5.28 -31.81
C SER A 227 14.96 6.15 -32.11
N SER A 228 14.79 7.28 -32.81
CA SER A 228 15.85 8.26 -33.05
C SER A 228 16.31 9.00 -31.78
N GLU A 229 15.40 9.27 -30.84
CA GLU A 229 15.72 9.87 -29.54
C GLU A 229 16.55 8.87 -28.71
N VAL A 230 16.12 7.61 -28.69
CA VAL A 230 16.85 6.50 -28.05
C VAL A 230 18.21 6.25 -28.71
N GLN A 231 18.31 6.35 -30.04
CA GLN A 231 19.58 6.16 -30.77
C GLN A 231 20.58 7.29 -30.52
N SER A 232 20.12 8.53 -30.34
CA SER A 232 20.98 9.68 -29.99
C SER A 232 21.62 9.57 -28.60
N ILE A 233 20.99 8.78 -27.71
CA ILE A 233 21.52 8.42 -26.39
C ILE A 233 22.51 7.24 -26.51
N LYS A 234 22.25 6.30 -27.42
CA LYS A 234 23.07 5.10 -27.65
C LYS A 234 24.39 5.40 -28.39
N ASP A 235 24.37 6.29 -29.40
CA ASP A 235 25.54 6.69 -30.19
C ASP A 235 25.59 8.23 -30.39
N PRO A 236 26.26 8.99 -29.50
CA PRO A 236 26.33 10.45 -29.60
C PRO A 236 26.99 10.92 -30.92
N ILE A 237 26.34 11.84 -31.63
CA ILE A 237 26.83 12.38 -32.90
C ILE A 237 28.08 13.24 -32.66
N GLU A 238 29.12 13.03 -33.45
CA GLU A 238 30.37 13.77 -33.38
C GLU A 238 30.24 15.18 -33.95
N LEU A 239 30.76 16.18 -33.23
CA LEU A 239 30.86 17.56 -33.71
C LEU A 239 32.18 17.79 -34.45
N THR A 240 32.09 18.42 -35.61
CA THR A 240 33.26 18.78 -36.42
C THR A 240 34.05 19.92 -35.78
N ASN A 241 35.37 19.98 -35.99
CA ASN A 241 36.21 21.08 -35.54
C ASN A 241 35.66 22.43 -36.06
N GLY A 242 35.75 23.50 -35.26
CA GLY A 242 35.19 24.81 -35.62
C GLY A 242 33.67 24.97 -35.41
N SER A 243 32.96 23.93 -34.96
CA SER A 243 31.51 24.01 -34.72
C SER A 243 31.16 25.11 -33.71
N ASN A 244 30.06 25.82 -33.95
CA ASN A 244 29.54 26.84 -33.05
C ASN A 244 28.38 26.28 -32.23
N PHE A 245 28.50 26.22 -30.91
CA PHE A 245 27.45 25.66 -30.06
C PHE A 245 26.12 26.44 -30.18
N ASN A 246 26.14 27.73 -30.51
CA ASN A 246 24.92 28.52 -30.69
C ASN A 246 24.05 28.05 -31.87
N THR A 247 24.64 27.37 -32.86
CA THR A 247 23.91 26.87 -34.04
C THR A 247 23.39 25.45 -33.86
N ILE A 248 23.75 24.78 -32.76
CA ILE A 248 23.34 23.40 -32.46
C ILE A 248 22.06 23.42 -31.62
N THR A 249 20.92 23.51 -32.31
CA THR A 249 19.60 23.66 -31.69
C THR A 249 18.76 22.39 -31.70
N THR A 250 19.16 21.38 -32.47
CA THR A 250 18.46 20.10 -32.58
C THR A 250 18.68 19.24 -31.34
N ALA A 251 17.60 18.66 -30.81
CA ALA A 251 17.63 17.80 -29.65
C ALA A 251 18.66 16.66 -29.74
N GLY A 252 19.18 16.28 -28.57
CA GLY A 252 19.99 15.07 -28.38
C GLY A 252 21.42 15.35 -27.93
N ILE A 253 22.17 14.26 -27.82
CA ILE A 253 23.53 14.26 -27.29
C ILE A 253 24.53 14.34 -28.44
N ARG A 254 25.58 15.15 -28.27
CA ARG A 254 26.69 15.32 -29.20
C ARG A 254 28.00 15.13 -28.47
N LYS A 255 29.02 14.57 -29.14
CA LYS A 255 30.36 14.39 -28.58
C LYS A 255 31.37 15.31 -29.25
N VAL A 256 32.19 15.95 -28.43
CA VAL A 256 33.43 16.62 -28.83
C VAL A 256 34.56 15.65 -28.57
N ILE A 257 35.26 15.21 -29.63
CA ILE A 257 36.13 14.03 -29.56
C ILE A 257 37.53 14.27 -28.98
N SER A 258 38.00 15.52 -28.93
CA SER A 258 39.33 15.82 -28.42
C SER A 258 39.43 17.23 -27.85
N ASN A 259 40.39 17.47 -26.95
CA ASN A 259 40.64 18.80 -26.41
C ASN A 259 41.06 19.76 -27.54
N THR A 260 41.77 19.25 -28.55
CA THR A 260 42.10 19.99 -29.77
C THR A 260 40.83 20.42 -30.51
N SER A 261 39.83 19.55 -30.62
CA SER A 261 38.54 19.88 -31.21
C SER A 261 37.81 20.94 -30.39
N ALA A 262 37.71 20.76 -29.06
CA ALA A 262 37.05 21.71 -28.16
C ALA A 262 37.67 23.11 -28.22
N ALA A 263 39.01 23.20 -28.29
CA ALA A 263 39.73 24.47 -28.39
C ALA A 263 39.43 25.25 -29.69
N THR A 264 38.98 24.57 -30.75
CA THR A 264 38.58 25.21 -32.02
C THR A 264 37.09 25.57 -32.07
N MET A 265 36.28 25.11 -31.12
CA MET A 265 34.82 25.30 -31.15
C MET A 265 34.42 26.66 -30.60
N LEU A 266 33.45 27.29 -31.27
CA LEU A 266 32.92 28.60 -30.88
C LEU A 266 31.81 28.44 -29.85
N ASN A 267 31.79 29.31 -28.83
CA ASN A 267 30.85 29.29 -27.71
C ASN A 267 30.88 27.97 -26.90
N CYS A 268 31.99 27.23 -26.96
CA CYS A 268 32.25 26.09 -26.09
C CYS A 268 32.72 26.60 -24.71
N PRO A 269 32.09 26.19 -23.60
CA PRO A 269 32.43 26.72 -22.26
C PRO A 269 33.75 26.19 -21.69
N SER A 270 34.37 25.22 -22.35
CA SER A 270 35.58 24.57 -21.86
C SER A 270 36.52 24.20 -23.01
N PRO A 271 37.84 24.33 -22.84
CA PRO A 271 38.83 23.87 -23.83
C PRO A 271 39.00 22.33 -23.84
N ARG A 272 38.20 21.60 -23.07
CA ARG A 272 38.27 20.14 -22.94
C ARG A 272 37.17 19.47 -23.77
N ALA A 273 37.51 18.32 -24.36
CA ALA A 273 36.58 17.38 -24.97
C ALA A 273 35.45 17.03 -24.00
N GLY A 274 34.27 16.69 -24.50
CA GLY A 274 33.10 16.46 -23.65
C GLY A 274 31.84 16.12 -24.41
N ILE A 275 30.75 16.10 -23.67
CA ILE A 275 29.40 15.88 -24.18
C ILE A 275 28.64 17.20 -24.16
N LEU A 276 28.02 17.54 -25.30
CA LEU A 276 27.01 18.59 -25.41
C LEU A 276 25.63 17.94 -25.47
N GLU A 277 24.78 18.22 -24.49
CA GLU A 277 23.37 17.88 -24.48
C GLU A 277 22.54 19.09 -24.91
N VAL A 278 21.63 18.90 -25.87
CA VAL A 278 20.73 19.94 -26.38
C VAL A 278 19.28 19.54 -26.09
N LEU A 279 18.57 20.40 -25.37
CA LEU A 279 17.22 20.18 -24.86
C LEU A 279 16.29 21.31 -25.31
N PRO A 280 15.60 21.17 -26.45
CA PRO A 280 14.58 22.12 -26.88
C PRO A 280 13.35 21.96 -25.99
N VAL A 281 13.10 22.93 -25.11
CA VAL A 281 11.93 22.94 -24.21
C VAL A 281 10.70 23.46 -24.97
N SER A 282 10.90 24.37 -25.93
CA SER A 282 9.89 24.82 -26.89
C SER A 282 10.58 25.28 -28.19
N SER A 283 9.82 25.76 -29.16
CA SER A 283 10.39 26.41 -30.36
C SER A 283 11.17 27.69 -30.05
N GLN A 284 11.02 28.25 -28.85
CA GLN A 284 11.65 29.49 -28.42
C GLN A 284 12.67 29.30 -27.30
N LEU A 285 12.60 28.21 -26.53
CA LEU A 285 13.48 27.96 -25.39
C LEU A 285 14.33 26.70 -25.63
N ILE A 286 15.64 26.87 -25.70
CA ILE A 286 16.59 25.77 -25.90
C ILE A 286 17.61 25.78 -24.77
N ILE A 287 17.70 24.68 -24.03
CA ILE A 287 18.71 24.50 -23.00
C ILE A 287 19.88 23.72 -23.60
N GLN A 288 21.10 24.16 -23.30
CA GLN A 288 22.29 23.38 -23.57
C GLN A 288 23.03 23.07 -22.28
N ARG A 289 23.59 21.87 -22.20
CA ARG A 289 24.48 21.46 -21.12
C ARG A 289 25.76 20.89 -21.70
N TYR A 290 26.91 21.27 -21.16
CA TYR A 290 28.20 20.75 -21.58
C TYR A 290 28.93 20.13 -20.40
N THR A 291 29.35 18.87 -20.55
CA THR A 291 30.10 18.12 -19.55
C THR A 291 31.42 17.65 -20.16
N PRO A 292 32.56 18.27 -19.80
CA PRO A 292 33.88 17.82 -20.22
C PRO A 292 34.21 16.39 -19.75
N TYR A 293 35.03 15.68 -20.53
CA TYR A 293 35.60 14.40 -20.15
C TYR A 293 36.77 14.58 -19.17
N GLY A 294 36.76 13.80 -18.08
CA GLY A 294 37.85 13.71 -17.11
C GLY A 294 37.42 13.93 -15.66
N ILE A 295 38.40 14.20 -14.81
CA ILE A 295 38.26 14.29 -13.34
C ILE A 295 37.73 15.67 -12.88
N ASP A 296 37.79 16.68 -13.76
CA ASP A 296 37.24 18.01 -13.46
C ASP A 296 35.71 17.90 -13.42
N LYS A 297 35.13 18.07 -12.23
CA LYS A 297 33.70 17.92 -11.93
C LYS A 297 32.81 19.04 -12.49
N LYS A 298 33.35 19.87 -13.40
CA LYS A 298 32.69 21.07 -13.90
C LYS A 298 31.69 20.70 -14.98
N SER A 299 30.41 20.97 -14.77
CA SER A 299 29.40 20.96 -15.82
C SER A 299 28.92 22.37 -16.08
N TYR A 300 28.49 22.65 -17.30
CA TYR A 300 28.06 23.99 -17.70
C TYR A 300 26.64 23.92 -18.25
N GLN A 301 25.82 24.94 -17.96
CA GLN A 301 24.48 25.07 -18.50
C GLN A 301 24.24 26.49 -19.03
N ARG A 302 23.42 26.59 -20.06
CA ARG A 302 22.81 27.87 -20.48
C ARG A 302 21.47 27.61 -21.15
N ALA A 303 20.66 28.66 -21.28
CA ALA A 303 19.39 28.60 -22.00
C ALA A 303 19.30 29.74 -23.03
N SER A 304 18.93 29.42 -24.26
CA SER A 304 18.54 30.40 -25.27
C SER A 304 17.07 30.70 -25.18
N ASN A 305 16.72 31.99 -25.23
CA ASN A 305 15.35 32.45 -25.38
C ASN A 305 15.22 33.20 -26.72
N GLN A 306 14.31 32.75 -27.57
CA GLN A 306 14.05 33.27 -28.92
C GLN A 306 15.32 33.41 -29.79
N GLY A 307 16.25 32.46 -29.65
CA GLY A 307 17.51 32.44 -30.41
C GLY A 307 18.62 33.34 -29.85
N VAL A 308 18.36 34.08 -28.77
CA VAL A 308 19.38 34.85 -28.04
C VAL A 308 20.04 33.93 -27.02
N TRP A 309 21.38 33.83 -27.05
CA TRP A 309 22.17 33.08 -26.05
C TRP A 309 22.80 34.06 -25.06
N PRO A 310 22.90 33.71 -23.77
CA PRO A 310 23.65 34.51 -22.81
C PRO A 310 25.15 34.49 -23.15
N ASP A 311 25.84 35.58 -22.79
CA ASP A 311 27.27 35.76 -23.06
C ASP A 311 28.15 34.76 -22.31
N LEU A 312 27.66 34.22 -21.18
CA LEU A 312 28.36 33.26 -20.34
C LEU A 312 27.54 31.99 -20.13
N TRP A 313 28.26 30.88 -19.97
CA TRP A 313 27.69 29.64 -19.46
C TRP A 313 27.76 29.64 -17.92
N GLU A 314 26.72 29.14 -17.29
CA GLU A 314 26.68 28.94 -15.84
C GLU A 314 27.40 27.64 -15.47
N GLU A 315 28.36 27.70 -14.55
CA GLU A 315 28.99 26.52 -13.98
C GLU A 315 28.02 25.87 -12.97
N VAL A 316 27.70 24.60 -13.19
CA VAL A 316 26.86 23.79 -12.32
C VAL A 316 27.74 23.14 -11.26
N LEU A 317 27.56 23.54 -10.01
CA LEU A 317 28.28 22.99 -8.86
C LEU A 317 27.59 21.69 -8.37
N LEU A 318 28.39 20.68 -8.05
CA LEU A 318 27.87 19.51 -7.34
C LEU A 318 27.55 19.85 -5.89
N LYS A 319 26.62 19.11 -5.28
CA LYS A 319 26.23 19.29 -3.86
C LYS A 319 27.43 19.33 -2.92
N SER A 320 28.44 18.47 -3.15
CA SER A 320 29.66 18.44 -2.35
C SER A 320 30.54 19.69 -2.49
N GLU A 321 30.51 20.35 -3.65
CA GLU A 321 31.28 21.57 -3.93
C GLU A 321 30.55 22.80 -3.39
N ALA A 322 29.23 22.86 -3.56
CA ALA A 322 28.40 23.86 -2.89
C ALA A 322 28.51 23.76 -1.36
N GLN A 323 28.61 22.56 -0.81
CA GLN A 323 28.88 22.33 0.61
C GLN A 323 30.28 22.81 1.04
N SER A 324 31.27 22.77 0.15
CA SER A 324 32.63 23.26 0.45
C SER A 324 32.75 24.79 0.46
N LEU A 325 31.79 25.51 -0.12
CA LEU A 325 31.69 26.97 -0.05
C LEU A 325 31.20 27.49 1.31
N PHE A 326 30.61 26.61 2.13
CA PHE A 326 30.15 26.94 3.48
C PHE A 326 30.97 26.13 4.49
N VAL A 327 31.82 26.82 5.25
CA VAL A 327 32.88 26.23 6.09
C VAL A 327 32.34 25.28 7.17
N ASN A 328 31.05 25.37 7.54
CA ASN A 328 30.35 24.39 8.38
C ASN A 328 28.81 24.58 8.31
N GLN A 329 28.09 23.59 8.86
CA GLN A 329 26.63 23.58 8.94
C GLN A 329 26.03 24.76 9.74
N ASN A 330 26.78 25.35 10.67
CA ASN A 330 26.33 26.52 11.42
C ASN A 330 26.27 27.77 10.55
N ALA A 331 27.23 28.00 9.65
CA ALA A 331 27.22 29.13 8.74
C ALA A 331 26.07 29.05 7.72
N MET A 332 25.75 27.83 7.25
CA MET A 332 24.59 27.57 6.39
C MET A 332 23.27 27.85 7.13
N ASN A 333 23.13 27.34 8.35
CA ASN A 333 21.95 27.59 9.18
C ASN A 333 21.79 29.08 9.50
N GLN A 334 22.89 29.81 9.69
CA GLN A 334 22.86 31.25 9.97
C GLN A 334 22.37 32.06 8.76
N ALA A 335 22.82 31.71 7.54
CA ALA A 335 22.35 32.35 6.31
C ALA A 335 20.88 32.03 6.01
N ILE A 336 20.46 30.78 6.21
CA ILE A 336 19.06 30.35 6.07
C ILE A 336 18.17 31.08 7.09
N ASN A 337 18.58 31.11 8.36
CA ASN A 337 17.84 31.82 9.41
C ASN A 337 17.74 33.32 9.12
N THR A 338 18.79 33.94 8.59
CA THR A 338 18.77 35.37 8.23
C THR A 338 17.79 35.66 7.08
N ALA A 339 17.77 34.79 6.05
CA ALA A 339 16.81 34.90 4.95
C ALA A 339 15.38 34.64 5.43
N PHE A 340 15.19 33.66 6.31
CA PHE A 340 13.89 33.35 6.91
C PHE A 340 13.40 34.53 7.77
N ASP A 341 14.23 35.06 8.68
CA ASP A 341 13.95 36.22 9.54
C ASP A 341 13.44 37.44 8.75
N SER A 342 13.97 37.65 7.54
CA SER A 342 13.55 38.74 6.64
C SER A 342 12.16 38.54 6.02
N ILE A 343 11.74 37.29 5.84
CA ILE A 343 10.46 36.90 5.23
C ILE A 343 9.35 36.79 6.29
N VAL A 344 9.65 36.21 7.46
CA VAL A 344 8.69 36.02 8.56
C VAL A 344 8.64 37.15 9.58
N GLN A 345 9.38 38.25 9.42
CA GLN A 345 9.32 39.43 10.31
C GLN A 345 9.59 39.10 11.80
N LEU A 346 10.58 38.25 12.09
CA LEU A 346 10.78 37.61 13.41
C LEU A 346 11.12 38.55 14.59
N ASP A 347 11.56 39.79 14.35
CA ASP A 347 11.72 40.82 15.41
C ASP A 347 10.40 41.16 16.11
N TYR A 348 9.28 41.08 15.38
CA TYR A 348 7.93 41.42 15.85
C TYR A 348 7.21 40.21 16.48
N TYR A 349 7.65 39.00 16.10
CA TYR A 349 7.19 37.72 16.63
C TYR A 349 8.05 37.22 17.81
N GLY A 350 8.75 38.14 18.48
CA GLY A 350 9.28 37.91 19.82
C GLY A 350 10.75 37.48 19.92
N LYS A 351 11.60 37.79 18.94
CA LYS A 351 13.05 37.80 19.16
C LYS A 351 13.54 39.03 19.96
N LYS A 352 12.70 40.07 20.13
CA LYS A 352 13.02 41.27 20.92
C LYS A 352 13.28 40.96 22.39
N TYR A 353 12.55 40.03 22.99
CA TYR A 353 12.67 39.68 24.41
C TYR A 353 13.24 38.26 24.54
N THR A 354 14.28 38.12 25.35
CA THR A 354 14.82 36.83 25.78
C THR A 354 13.81 36.05 26.63
N SER A 355 13.99 34.74 26.78
CA SER A 355 13.11 33.94 27.65
C SER A 355 13.07 34.47 29.08
N ALA A 356 14.22 34.91 29.62
CA ALA A 356 14.29 35.53 30.95
C ALA A 356 13.47 36.83 31.04
N GLU A 357 13.45 37.63 29.98
CA GLU A 357 12.67 38.88 29.91
C GLU A 357 11.16 38.64 29.77
N MET A 358 10.71 37.47 29.34
CA MET A 358 9.28 37.13 29.33
C MET A 358 8.79 36.52 30.65
N LEU A 359 9.70 35.89 31.41
CA LEU A 359 9.38 35.29 32.70
C LEU A 359 9.03 36.31 33.79
N GLY A 360 9.54 37.54 33.67
CA GLY A 360 9.44 38.56 34.71
C GLY A 360 10.31 38.24 35.94
N SER A 361 10.46 39.23 36.83
CA SER A 361 11.10 39.02 38.15
C SER A 361 10.11 38.92 39.30
N LYS A 362 8.83 39.19 39.05
CA LYS A 362 7.72 39.07 40.01
C LYS A 362 6.38 38.85 39.30
N LEU A 363 5.37 38.43 40.07
CA LEU A 363 3.99 38.28 39.61
C LEU A 363 3.09 39.34 40.25
N TYR A 364 2.21 39.94 39.45
CA TYR A 364 1.13 40.80 39.91
C TYR A 364 -0.19 40.03 39.87
N SER A 365 -0.92 39.96 40.99
CA SER A 365 -2.08 39.08 41.17
C SER A 365 -3.40 39.80 41.51
N ASN A 366 -3.41 41.13 41.48
CA ASN A 366 -4.55 41.94 41.94
C ASN A 366 -5.45 42.49 40.82
N GLY A 367 -5.10 42.28 39.55
CA GLY A 367 -5.83 42.82 38.40
C GLY A 367 -7.01 41.93 38.02
N VAL A 368 -8.21 42.52 37.94
CA VAL A 368 -9.42 41.89 37.36
C VAL A 368 -9.39 42.02 35.83
N ILE A 369 -8.80 43.11 35.35
CA ILE A 369 -8.45 43.31 33.96
C ILE A 369 -6.95 43.52 33.91
N ILE A 370 -6.29 42.86 32.97
CA ILE A 370 -4.85 43.05 32.71
C ILE A 370 -4.62 43.17 31.22
N GLY A 371 -3.54 43.83 30.82
CA GLY A 371 -3.22 43.94 29.40
C GLY A 371 -1.79 44.33 29.11
N PHE A 372 -1.41 44.12 27.86
CA PHE A 372 -0.12 44.48 27.32
C PHE A 372 -0.28 45.68 26.39
N ASN A 373 0.72 46.55 26.37
CA ASN A 373 0.77 47.65 25.42
C ASN A 373 2.11 47.77 24.73
N SER A 374 2.08 48.12 23.44
CA SER A 374 3.29 48.37 22.66
C SER A 374 3.06 49.20 21.40
N ILE A 375 4.12 49.43 20.65
CA ILE A 375 4.16 50.07 19.34
C ILE A 375 5.26 49.40 18.50
N HIS A 376 5.01 49.20 17.22
CA HIS A 376 5.94 48.53 16.30
C HIS A 376 6.15 49.37 15.05
N THR A 377 7.37 49.40 14.50
CA THR A 377 7.74 50.21 13.32
C THR A 377 7.31 49.62 11.97
N LYS A 378 6.63 48.47 11.98
CA LYS A 378 6.11 47.78 10.79
C LYS A 378 4.70 47.25 11.07
N ASN A 379 3.96 46.96 10.00
CA ASN A 379 2.66 46.30 10.11
C ASN A 379 2.83 44.93 10.77
N VAL A 380 1.97 44.62 11.74
CA VAL A 380 1.95 43.33 12.44
C VAL A 380 0.62 42.65 12.20
N VAL A 381 0.65 41.34 11.96
CA VAL A 381 -0.54 40.47 11.93
C VAL A 381 -0.32 39.39 12.99
N PHE A 382 -1.34 39.01 13.76
CA PHE A 382 -1.23 37.94 14.76
C PHE A 382 -2.60 37.39 15.13
N ASN A 383 -2.65 36.18 15.67
CA ASN A 383 -3.85 35.61 16.29
C ASN A 383 -3.54 34.91 17.62
N SER A 384 -2.29 34.96 18.07
CA SER A 384 -1.86 34.42 19.35
C SER A 384 -0.88 35.36 20.05
N VAL A 385 -0.83 35.27 21.38
CA VAL A 385 0.08 36.03 22.23
C VAL A 385 0.80 35.06 23.17
N GLU A 386 2.14 35.05 23.17
CA GLU A 386 2.92 34.28 24.14
C GLU A 386 3.39 35.22 25.26
N ALA A 387 2.94 34.95 26.49
CA ALA A 387 3.29 35.72 27.68
C ALA A 387 3.14 34.87 28.93
N ARG A 388 3.83 35.21 30.02
CA ARG A 388 3.59 34.58 31.32
C ARG A 388 2.43 35.28 32.03
N VAL A 389 1.25 34.74 31.82
CA VAL A 389 0.00 35.23 32.40
C VAL A 389 -0.94 34.06 32.62
N SER A 390 -1.67 34.05 33.75
CA SER A 390 -2.62 32.99 34.06
C SER A 390 -3.83 33.49 34.84
N VAL A 391 -4.92 32.73 34.80
CA VAL A 391 -6.14 32.99 35.58
C VAL A 391 -6.80 31.67 35.98
N ASN A 392 -6.98 31.47 37.28
CA ASN A 392 -7.54 30.24 37.83
C ASN A 392 -9.08 30.28 37.82
N THR A 393 -9.67 30.13 36.63
CA THR A 393 -11.12 30.07 36.43
C THR A 393 -11.47 29.17 35.25
N THR A 394 -12.68 28.61 35.28
CA THR A 394 -13.31 27.93 34.13
C THR A 394 -14.10 28.89 33.25
N SER A 395 -14.26 30.15 33.66
CA SER A 395 -14.95 31.20 32.90
C SER A 395 -14.24 31.49 31.57
N GLU A 396 -15.04 31.88 30.57
CA GLU A 396 -14.53 32.46 29.33
C GLU A 396 -13.73 33.74 29.63
N ILE A 397 -12.70 33.96 28.80
CA ILE A 397 -11.82 35.13 28.88
C ILE A 397 -12.09 35.99 27.65
N GLU A 398 -12.67 37.16 27.88
CA GLU A 398 -12.85 38.17 26.86
C GLU A 398 -11.55 38.94 26.64
N TYR A 399 -11.28 39.33 25.40
CA TYR A 399 -10.22 40.27 25.08
C TYR A 399 -10.74 41.48 24.30
N ARG A 400 -10.06 42.60 24.48
CA ARG A 400 -10.30 43.84 23.73
C ARG A 400 -8.98 44.45 23.30
N ILE A 401 -8.98 45.03 22.10
CA ILE A 401 -7.82 45.70 21.51
C ILE A 401 -8.20 47.11 21.10
N TRP A 402 -7.37 48.09 21.48
CA TRP A 402 -7.51 49.50 21.09
C TRP A 402 -6.25 49.97 20.38
N MET A 403 -6.42 50.83 19.39
CA MET A 403 -5.36 51.36 18.54
C MET A 403 -5.52 52.87 18.30
N SER A 404 -4.44 53.50 17.85
CA SER A 404 -4.42 54.88 17.35
C SER A 404 -5.12 55.89 18.28
N SER A 405 -6.14 56.60 17.80
CA SER A 405 -6.82 57.70 18.52
C SER A 405 -7.59 57.26 19.77
N LYS A 406 -7.77 55.95 19.99
CA LYS A 406 -8.41 55.38 21.19
C LYS A 406 -7.42 55.18 22.33
N VAL A 407 -6.12 55.25 22.04
CA VAL A 407 -5.01 55.04 22.97
C VAL A 407 -4.38 56.39 23.35
N SER A 408 -4.14 56.60 24.64
CA SER A 408 -3.49 57.80 25.20
C SER A 408 -2.14 57.44 25.80
N THR A 409 -1.13 58.29 25.59
CA THR A 409 0.21 58.12 26.14
C THR A 409 0.36 58.85 27.47
N ASN A 410 0.93 58.19 28.48
CA ASN A 410 1.26 58.76 29.77
C ASN A 410 2.67 58.30 30.22
N ALA A 411 3.12 58.77 31.39
CA ALA A 411 4.46 58.44 31.92
C ALA A 411 4.70 56.93 32.15
N ASN A 412 3.63 56.15 32.31
CA ASN A 412 3.64 54.70 32.54
C ASN A 412 3.37 53.88 31.28
N GLY A 413 3.14 54.49 30.11
CA GLY A 413 2.90 53.79 28.85
C GLY A 413 1.60 54.20 28.18
N TYR A 414 0.96 53.25 27.51
CA TYR A 414 -0.27 53.48 26.78
C TYR A 414 -1.50 53.07 27.60
N SER A 415 -2.54 53.90 27.59
CA SER A 415 -3.78 53.74 28.36
C SER A 415 -5.03 54.05 27.52
N VAL A 416 -6.22 53.72 28.03
CA VAL A 416 -7.50 54.13 27.44
C VAL A 416 -8.18 55.11 28.40
N SER A 417 -8.17 56.40 28.09
CA SER A 417 -8.44 57.47 29.06
C SER A 417 -9.91 57.85 29.27
N THR A 418 -10.84 57.35 28.45
CA THR A 418 -12.27 57.71 28.53
C THR A 418 -13.20 56.51 28.38
N LYS A 419 -14.38 56.59 29.01
CA LYS A 419 -15.43 55.57 28.94
C LYS A 419 -15.86 55.30 27.49
N THR A 420 -15.94 56.37 26.70
CA THR A 420 -16.27 56.31 25.27
C THR A 420 -15.28 55.43 24.51
N ASN A 421 -13.98 55.57 24.77
CA ASN A 421 -12.96 54.76 24.12
C ASN A 421 -12.93 53.32 24.67
N VAL A 422 -13.08 53.13 25.98
CA VAL A 422 -13.18 51.80 26.60
C VAL A 422 -14.31 50.97 25.97
N ASN A 423 -15.44 51.62 25.67
CA ASN A 423 -16.60 50.97 25.05
C ASN A 423 -16.53 50.86 23.52
N ASN A 424 -15.46 51.35 22.90
CA ASN A 424 -15.25 51.33 21.45
C ASN A 424 -13.89 50.70 21.05
N PRO A 425 -13.63 49.43 21.38
CA PRO A 425 -12.41 48.74 20.94
C PRO A 425 -12.39 48.55 19.42
N ASP A 426 -11.20 48.45 18.83
CA ASP A 426 -11.03 48.11 17.42
C ASP A 426 -11.26 46.61 17.18
N PHE A 427 -10.91 45.78 18.16
CA PHE A 427 -11.24 44.35 18.15
C PHE A 427 -11.80 43.91 19.50
N VAL A 428 -12.81 43.04 19.46
CA VAL A 428 -13.38 42.36 20.61
C VAL A 428 -13.56 40.88 20.27
N GLY A 429 -13.32 39.99 21.22
CA GLY A 429 -13.51 38.56 21.03
C GLY A 429 -13.33 37.78 22.33
N VAL A 430 -13.39 36.46 22.21
CA VAL A 430 -13.14 35.52 23.30
C VAL A 430 -11.87 34.73 22.98
N CYS A 431 -11.00 34.54 23.97
CA CYS A 431 -9.82 33.69 23.78
C CYS A 431 -10.26 32.23 23.56
N LYS A 432 -9.75 31.58 22.50
CA LYS A 432 -9.91 30.14 22.27
C LYS A 432 -9.21 29.30 23.35
N SER A 433 -8.05 29.79 23.77
CA SER A 433 -7.24 29.20 24.83
C SER A 433 -6.59 30.31 25.64
N PHE A 434 -6.57 30.15 26.96
CA PHE A 434 -5.90 31.05 27.89
C PHE A 434 -5.27 30.22 29.02
N PRO A 435 -4.03 30.50 29.45
CA PRO A 435 -3.39 29.72 30.50
C PRO A 435 -4.15 29.79 31.83
N ARG A 436 -4.47 28.61 32.39
CA ARG A 436 -5.26 28.50 33.63
C ARG A 436 -4.42 28.38 34.91
N ILE A 437 -3.16 27.98 34.75
CA ILE A 437 -2.20 27.76 35.83
C ILE A 437 -0.87 28.36 35.38
N ASP A 438 -0.19 29.08 36.27
CA ASP A 438 1.19 29.51 36.05
C ASP A 438 2.14 28.33 36.26
N ASN A 439 2.79 27.87 35.19
CA ASN A 439 3.80 26.82 35.22
C ASN A 439 5.23 27.37 35.29
N SER A 440 5.39 28.65 35.63
CA SER A 440 6.68 29.36 35.66
C SER A 440 7.34 29.53 34.29
N GLU A 441 6.57 29.47 33.20
CA GLU A 441 7.03 29.70 31.83
C GLU A 441 6.06 30.64 31.06
N PRO A 442 6.50 31.31 29.99
CA PRO A 442 5.58 31.98 29.07
C PRO A 442 4.67 30.96 28.39
N GLN A 443 3.39 31.25 28.27
CA GLN A 443 2.39 30.34 27.72
C GLN A 443 1.59 31.03 26.61
N LEU A 444 1.05 30.23 25.71
CA LEU A 444 0.31 30.71 24.55
C LEU A 444 -1.14 31.08 24.92
N ILE A 445 -1.57 32.24 24.44
CA ILE A 445 -2.95 32.72 24.46
C ILE A 445 -3.42 32.74 23.00
N GLU A 446 -4.49 32.02 22.70
CA GLU A 446 -5.04 31.97 21.34
C GLU A 446 -6.30 32.83 21.24
N LEU A 447 -6.34 33.72 20.26
CA LEU A 447 -7.47 34.60 19.99
C LEU A 447 -8.42 33.95 18.97
N ASP A 448 -9.70 34.31 19.05
CA ASP A 448 -10.70 33.84 18.07
C ASP A 448 -10.54 34.48 16.69
N LYS A 449 -9.82 35.61 16.58
CA LYS A 449 -9.65 36.39 15.35
C LYS A 449 -8.18 36.65 15.02
N ILE A 450 -7.92 36.81 13.71
CA ILE A 450 -6.67 37.37 13.21
C ILE A 450 -6.74 38.89 13.33
N ILE A 451 -5.77 39.47 14.01
CA ILE A 451 -5.63 40.89 14.31
C ILE A 451 -4.53 41.48 13.43
N SER A 452 -4.77 42.65 12.87
CA SER A 452 -3.76 43.41 12.13
C SER A 452 -3.60 44.80 12.76
N ILE A 453 -2.36 45.17 13.02
CA ILE A 453 -1.96 46.46 13.60
C ILE A 453 -1.01 47.14 12.60
N PRO A 454 -1.34 48.34 12.10
CA PRO A 454 -0.45 49.07 11.20
C PRO A 454 0.87 49.48 11.87
N SER A 455 1.89 49.77 11.06
CA SER A 455 3.15 50.34 11.54
C SER A 455 2.92 51.63 12.32
N ASP A 456 3.78 51.86 13.29
CA ASP A 456 3.84 53.05 14.15
C ASP A 456 2.52 53.37 14.86
N THR A 457 1.69 52.35 15.09
CA THR A 457 0.41 52.46 15.77
C THR A 457 0.52 51.94 17.21
N PRO A 458 0.41 52.81 18.23
CA PRO A 458 0.27 52.37 19.61
C PRO A 458 -0.97 51.51 19.79
N TYR A 459 -0.86 50.42 20.54
CA TYR A 459 -1.97 49.54 20.83
C TYR A 459 -1.95 48.98 22.24
N ILE A 460 -3.12 48.53 22.69
CA ILE A 460 -3.35 47.85 23.97
C ILE A 460 -4.13 46.57 23.69
N ILE A 461 -3.72 45.44 24.27
CA ILE A 461 -4.46 44.17 24.30
C ILE A 461 -4.79 43.87 25.76
N ALA A 462 -6.06 43.84 26.12
CA ALA A 462 -6.48 43.58 27.51
C ALA A 462 -7.44 42.39 27.60
N PHE A 463 -7.38 41.69 28.73
CA PHE A 463 -8.11 40.46 29.02
C PHE A 463 -8.95 40.61 30.30
N ARG A 464 -10.12 39.98 30.31
CA ARG A 464 -11.03 39.94 31.46
C ARG A 464 -11.74 38.59 31.52
N ALA A 465 -11.80 37.96 32.70
CA ALA A 465 -12.66 36.81 32.93
C ALA A 465 -14.11 37.28 33.17
N LEU A 466 -15.11 36.59 32.61
CA LEU A 466 -16.52 36.99 32.79
C LEU A 466 -16.96 37.00 34.26
N ASP A 467 -16.43 36.09 35.05
CA ASP A 467 -16.65 35.98 36.50
C ASP A 467 -15.84 37.00 37.34
N ASN A 468 -15.05 37.86 36.70
CA ASN A 468 -14.14 38.83 37.34
C ASN A 468 -13.02 38.19 38.19
N THR A 469 -12.66 36.93 37.93
CA THR A 469 -11.49 36.32 38.56
C THR A 469 -10.22 37.10 38.23
N ARG A 470 -9.36 37.28 39.24
CA ARG A 470 -8.11 38.03 39.12
C ARG A 470 -7.03 37.22 38.40
N PHE A 471 -6.22 37.92 37.62
CA PHE A 471 -5.13 37.35 36.84
C PHE A 471 -3.80 37.45 37.59
N ASN A 472 -2.92 36.48 37.32
CA ASN A 472 -1.50 36.56 37.61
C ASN A 472 -0.76 37.00 36.35
N LEU A 473 0.03 38.07 36.43
CA LEU A 473 0.80 38.61 35.31
C LEU A 473 2.26 38.81 35.69
N ALA A 474 3.18 38.31 34.87
CA ALA A 474 4.61 38.56 35.04
C ALA A 474 4.97 40.02 34.79
N CYS A 475 5.82 40.56 35.67
CA CYS A 475 6.37 41.92 35.57
C CYS A 475 7.76 42.00 36.20
N PHE A 476 8.46 43.11 36.00
CA PHE A 476 9.77 43.37 36.59
C PHE A 476 9.72 44.46 37.64
N ALA A 477 10.51 44.27 38.70
CA ALA A 477 10.75 45.28 39.74
C ALA A 477 11.49 46.52 39.22
N THR A 478 12.41 46.32 38.28
CA THR A 478 13.22 47.36 37.64
C THR A 478 13.38 47.05 36.16
N ARG A 479 13.64 48.07 35.34
CA ARG A 479 13.90 47.86 33.91
C ARG A 479 15.21 47.10 33.70
N VAL A 480 15.17 46.04 32.90
CA VAL A 480 16.32 45.18 32.56
C VAL A 480 16.37 44.91 31.06
N GLY A 481 17.58 44.78 30.50
CA GLY A 481 17.80 44.40 29.10
C GLY A 481 16.93 45.15 28.08
N ASN A 482 16.21 44.40 27.25
CA ASN A 482 15.34 44.89 26.17
C ASN A 482 13.93 45.31 26.65
N ILE A 483 13.64 45.22 27.95
CA ILE A 483 12.36 45.64 28.51
C ILE A 483 12.13 47.14 28.25
N GLU A 484 10.97 47.45 27.70
CA GLU A 484 10.57 48.81 27.36
C GLU A 484 10.27 49.62 28.64
N ASP A 485 10.50 50.94 28.59
CA ASP A 485 10.22 51.83 29.72
C ASP A 485 8.71 52.13 29.86
N ARG A 486 7.91 51.08 30.07
CA ARG A 486 6.45 51.11 30.22
C ARG A 486 5.97 50.05 31.21
N SER A 487 4.78 50.27 31.75
CA SER A 487 4.06 49.32 32.59
C SER A 487 2.98 48.60 31.78
N PHE A 488 2.40 47.57 32.38
CA PHE A 488 1.26 46.84 31.84
C PHE A 488 -0.06 47.57 32.17
N ASN A 489 -1.11 47.26 31.42
CA ASN A 489 -2.45 47.80 31.68
C ASN A 489 -3.13 47.01 32.79
N LEU A 490 -3.90 47.69 33.66
CA LEU A 490 -4.70 47.01 34.67
C LEU A 490 -5.96 47.78 35.08
N SER A 491 -6.94 47.04 35.58
CA SER A 491 -8.00 47.55 36.45
C SER A 491 -8.26 46.56 37.59
N THR A 492 -8.44 47.10 38.80
CA THR A 492 -8.81 46.31 40.00
C THR A 492 -10.31 46.27 40.25
N ASP A 493 -11.07 47.09 39.51
CA ASP A 493 -12.50 47.22 39.70
C ASP A 493 -13.22 45.99 39.15
N THR A 494 -14.13 45.41 39.93
CA THR A 494 -14.94 44.25 39.55
C THR A 494 -16.14 44.65 38.68
N ILE A 495 -15.86 45.40 37.61
CA ILE A 495 -16.87 45.97 36.72
C ILE A 495 -16.76 45.38 35.31
N ALA A 496 -17.91 45.19 34.67
CA ALA A 496 -17.95 44.83 33.26
C ALA A 496 -17.40 45.98 32.40
N TRP A 497 -16.85 45.64 31.23
CA TRP A 497 -16.28 46.61 30.30
C TRP A 497 -17.17 47.83 30.04
N ALA A 498 -18.49 47.61 29.86
CA ALA A 498 -19.49 48.66 29.59
C ALA A 498 -19.53 49.78 30.65
N ASN A 499 -19.13 49.46 31.88
CA ASN A 499 -19.20 50.34 33.04
C ASN A 499 -17.86 50.98 33.41
N MET A 500 -16.76 50.57 32.77
CA MET A 500 -15.43 51.07 33.08
C MET A 500 -15.19 52.46 32.46
N THR A 501 -14.63 53.38 33.26
CA THR A 501 -14.42 54.78 32.89
C THR A 501 -13.09 55.04 32.17
N ALA A 502 -12.07 54.24 32.46
CA ALA A 502 -10.76 54.26 31.82
C ALA A 502 -10.04 52.93 32.06
N LEU A 503 -9.08 52.57 31.21
CA LEU A 503 -8.12 51.50 31.45
C LEU A 503 -6.74 52.11 31.67
N GLY A 504 -6.25 52.07 32.91
CA GLY A 504 -4.98 52.65 33.30
C GLY A 504 -3.78 51.72 33.10
N ASN A 505 -2.63 52.15 33.61
CA ASN A 505 -1.40 51.38 33.70
C ASN A 505 -1.05 51.12 35.17
N ALA A 506 -0.28 50.08 35.44
CA ALA A 506 0.39 49.96 36.73
C ALA A 506 1.41 51.10 36.92
N ASP A 507 1.72 51.41 38.18
CA ASP A 507 2.67 52.46 38.51
C ASP A 507 4.11 51.93 38.45
N LYS A 508 4.92 52.48 37.54
CA LYS A 508 6.34 52.12 37.44
C LYS A 508 7.14 52.51 38.68
N THR A 509 6.71 53.52 39.44
CA THR A 509 7.40 53.94 40.68
C THR A 509 7.28 52.90 41.80
N LEU A 510 6.28 52.03 41.73
CA LEU A 510 6.11 50.84 42.60
C LEU A 510 6.83 49.60 42.02
N GLY A 511 7.68 49.82 41.01
CA GLY A 511 8.48 48.80 40.35
C GLY A 511 7.65 47.85 39.50
N PHE A 512 6.62 48.29 38.77
CA PHE A 512 5.82 47.40 37.91
C PHE A 512 6.12 47.65 36.44
N TYR A 513 7.25 47.15 35.94
CA TYR A 513 7.59 47.19 34.51
C TYR A 513 6.98 45.99 33.78
N GLN A 514 6.44 46.21 32.58
CA GLN A 514 5.83 45.14 31.76
C GLN A 514 6.87 44.08 31.39
N ALA A 515 6.58 42.79 31.62
CA ALA A 515 7.42 41.71 31.10
C ALA A 515 7.29 41.60 29.56
N GLY A 516 8.29 41.01 28.92
CA GLY A 516 8.25 40.74 27.49
C GLY A 516 7.07 39.83 27.10
N PHE A 517 6.54 40.03 25.91
CA PHE A 517 5.53 39.17 25.30
C PHE A 517 5.78 39.07 23.80
N LYS A 518 5.28 38.00 23.17
CA LYS A 518 5.34 37.80 21.72
C LYS A 518 3.95 37.88 21.12
N LEU A 519 3.81 38.59 20.01
CA LEU A 519 2.69 38.37 19.10
C LEU A 519 3.07 37.23 18.17
N LEU A 520 2.13 36.39 17.74
CA LEU A 520 2.37 35.21 16.89
C LEU A 520 1.23 35.07 15.86
N VAL A 521 1.57 34.81 14.59
CA VAL A 521 0.61 34.23 13.64
C VAL A 521 0.70 32.72 13.76
N THR A 522 -0.19 32.15 14.54
CA THR A 522 -0.52 30.74 14.44
C THR A 522 -1.37 30.56 13.20
N ILE A 523 -0.75 30.26 12.05
CA ILE A 523 -1.48 29.57 10.98
C ILE A 523 -2.06 28.33 11.65
N PRO A 524 -3.34 27.95 11.46
CA PRO A 524 -3.79 26.64 11.89
C PRO A 524 -2.78 25.69 11.27
N SER A 525 -1.87 25.16 12.09
CA SER A 525 -1.22 23.95 11.70
C SER A 525 -2.43 23.02 11.56
N ASP A 526 -2.67 22.57 10.34
CA ASP A 526 -3.12 21.18 10.22
C ASP A 526 -2.29 20.46 11.25
N LYS A 527 -2.96 19.98 12.31
CA LYS A 527 -2.35 19.30 13.46
C LYS A 527 -1.10 18.67 12.92
N SER A 528 0.08 19.13 13.35
CA SER A 528 1.34 18.50 12.94
C SER A 528 1.03 17.02 12.99
N VAL A 529 0.95 16.37 11.81
CA VAL A 529 0.48 14.99 11.77
C VAL A 529 1.48 14.30 12.66
N GLU A 530 1.04 13.90 13.86
CA GLU A 530 1.88 13.17 14.78
C GLU A 530 2.35 12.01 13.93
N ARG A 531 3.65 12.03 13.59
CA ARG A 531 4.18 11.03 12.70
C ARG A 531 3.93 9.72 13.39
N TYR A 532 3.11 8.86 12.79
CA TYR A 532 2.81 7.58 13.38
C TYR A 532 4.13 6.82 13.57
N LEU A 533 4.51 6.60 14.82
CA LEU A 533 5.70 5.83 15.16
C LEU A 533 5.28 4.36 15.31
N PRO A 534 5.76 3.46 14.43
CA PRO A 534 5.45 2.04 14.55
C PRO A 534 6.04 1.48 15.83
N GLU A 535 5.31 0.57 16.46
CA GLU A 535 5.76 -0.11 17.66
C GLU A 535 6.49 -1.39 17.30
N LEU A 536 7.79 -1.46 17.63
CA LEU A 536 8.64 -2.61 17.38
C LEU A 536 8.72 -3.53 18.60
N VAL A 537 8.38 -4.81 18.42
CA VAL A 537 8.27 -5.82 19.47
C VAL A 537 9.20 -6.99 19.20
N LEU A 538 10.38 -6.98 19.85
CA LEU A 538 11.33 -8.09 19.80
C LEU A 538 11.34 -8.90 21.11
N PRO A 539 11.49 -10.24 21.05
CA PRO A 539 11.77 -11.02 22.24
C PRO A 539 13.14 -10.61 22.84
N PRO A 540 13.32 -10.66 24.16
CA PRO A 540 14.57 -10.23 24.80
C PRO A 540 15.78 -11.10 24.44
N LYS A 541 15.53 -12.39 24.15
CA LYS A 541 16.52 -13.38 23.72
C LYS A 541 15.94 -14.27 22.64
N ILE A 542 16.80 -14.65 21.69
CA ILE A 542 16.48 -15.60 20.62
C ILE A 542 17.54 -16.68 20.66
N TYR A 543 17.12 -17.92 20.89
CA TYR A 543 18.04 -19.04 21.05
C TYR A 543 18.25 -19.73 19.71
N ALA A 544 19.52 -19.93 19.36
CA ALA A 544 19.94 -20.59 18.12
C ALA A 544 20.77 -21.82 18.44
N LEU A 545 20.77 -22.80 17.54
CA LEU A 545 21.55 -24.03 17.67
C LEU A 545 22.18 -24.39 16.32
N SER A 546 23.42 -24.87 16.36
CA SER A 546 24.12 -25.35 15.17
C SER A 546 23.31 -26.43 14.46
N GLY A 547 23.12 -26.29 13.15
CA GLY A 547 22.31 -27.20 12.33
C GLY A 547 20.80 -26.89 12.28
N LEU A 548 20.32 -25.90 13.03
CA LEU A 548 18.93 -25.43 12.97
C LEU A 548 18.86 -23.98 12.48
N GLU A 549 18.06 -23.74 11.44
CA GLU A 549 17.83 -22.38 10.95
C GLU A 549 17.01 -21.56 11.96
N SER A 550 17.47 -20.34 12.25
CA SER A 550 16.80 -19.35 13.09
C SER A 550 16.31 -18.18 12.24
N ARG A 551 15.03 -17.82 12.40
CA ARG A 551 14.35 -16.76 11.64
C ARG A 551 13.69 -15.75 12.57
N ILE A 552 13.60 -14.51 12.11
CA ILE A 552 12.73 -13.48 12.69
C ILE A 552 11.97 -12.86 11.54
N TYR A 553 10.68 -13.15 11.39
CA TYR A 553 9.85 -12.51 10.35
C TYR A 553 9.27 -11.20 10.85
N PHE A 554 9.27 -10.17 9.98
CA PHE A 554 8.75 -8.84 10.32
C PHE A 554 7.26 -8.86 10.69
N GLU A 555 6.50 -9.82 10.16
CA GLU A 555 5.07 -9.99 10.41
C GLU A 555 4.74 -10.18 11.90
N HIS A 556 5.66 -10.71 12.71
CA HIS A 556 5.41 -10.98 14.14
C HIS A 556 5.81 -9.85 15.08
N ILE A 557 6.55 -8.85 14.59
CA ILE A 557 7.25 -7.89 15.45
C ILE A 557 6.70 -6.46 15.31
N ILE A 558 5.75 -6.23 14.40
CA ILE A 558 5.01 -4.98 14.30
C ILE A 558 3.52 -5.26 14.05
N LYS A 559 2.67 -4.27 14.37
CA LYS A 559 1.21 -4.38 14.26
C LYS A 559 0.70 -4.09 12.85
N GLU A 560 1.44 -3.30 12.09
CA GLU A 560 1.13 -2.81 10.75
C GLU A 560 1.57 -3.81 9.68
N ASP A 561 1.25 -3.53 8.41
CA ASP A 561 1.91 -4.21 7.31
C ASP A 561 3.39 -3.81 7.30
N TYR A 562 4.27 -4.81 7.43
CA TYR A 562 5.71 -4.55 7.45
C TYR A 562 6.23 -3.96 6.15
N LYS A 563 5.50 -4.15 5.04
CA LYS A 563 5.84 -3.59 3.72
C LYS A 563 5.71 -2.06 3.67
N LEU A 564 5.19 -1.41 4.71
CA LEU A 564 5.13 0.07 4.81
C LEU A 564 6.46 0.72 5.19
N TYR A 565 7.41 -0.05 5.74
CA TYR A 565 8.67 0.48 6.28
C TYR A 565 9.89 -0.19 5.66
N ASP A 566 11.03 0.47 5.78
CA ASP A 566 12.34 -0.17 5.58
C ASP A 566 12.91 -0.58 6.94
N TYR A 567 13.84 -1.54 6.93
CA TYR A 567 14.39 -2.14 8.14
C TYR A 567 15.89 -2.23 8.05
N ASP A 568 16.55 -2.12 9.19
CA ASP A 568 17.99 -2.29 9.31
C ASP A 568 18.32 -3.14 10.54
N PHE A 569 18.82 -4.36 10.32
CA PHE A 569 19.32 -5.25 11.35
C PHE A 569 20.83 -5.07 11.53
N GLU A 570 21.25 -4.83 12.76
CA GLU A 570 22.66 -4.85 13.14
C GLU A 570 22.97 -6.09 13.97
N CYS A 571 23.81 -6.99 13.44
CA CYS A 571 24.34 -8.14 14.19
C CYS A 571 25.63 -8.64 13.53
N SER A 572 26.54 -9.19 14.34
CA SER A 572 27.77 -9.83 13.84
C SER A 572 27.54 -11.22 13.23
N LYS A 573 26.30 -11.75 13.31
CA LYS A 573 25.90 -13.05 12.77
C LYS A 573 24.63 -12.92 11.93
N GLY A 574 24.40 -13.89 11.05
CA GLY A 574 23.22 -13.97 10.20
C GLY A 574 23.15 -12.89 9.12
N GLN A 575 21.96 -12.75 8.54
CA GLN A 575 21.72 -11.98 7.33
C GLN A 575 20.32 -11.37 7.36
N GLN A 576 20.22 -10.09 7.01
CA GLN A 576 18.94 -9.46 6.68
C GLN A 576 18.44 -9.96 5.32
N ARG A 577 17.14 -10.24 5.25
CA ARG A 577 16.40 -10.69 4.07
C ARG A 577 15.13 -9.86 3.91
N ASN A 578 14.50 -9.90 2.74
CA ASN A 578 13.31 -9.10 2.42
C ASN A 578 12.14 -9.28 3.40
N ARG A 579 12.06 -10.43 4.09
CA ARG A 579 10.96 -10.79 4.98
C ARG A 579 11.38 -10.84 6.45
N GLY A 580 12.64 -10.53 6.76
CA GLY A 580 13.16 -10.57 8.12
C GLY A 580 14.63 -10.93 8.24
N TYR A 581 15.03 -11.43 9.40
CA TYR A 581 16.38 -11.92 9.67
C TYR A 581 16.48 -13.42 9.51
N MET A 582 17.63 -13.91 9.05
CA MET A 582 17.95 -15.33 8.92
C MET A 582 19.37 -15.63 9.38
N TRP A 583 19.53 -16.70 10.17
CA TRP A 583 20.82 -17.30 10.45
C TRP A 583 20.68 -18.82 10.49
N ALA A 584 21.57 -19.53 9.80
CA ALA A 584 21.76 -20.97 9.94
C ALA A 584 23.14 -21.21 10.57
N PRO A 585 23.25 -21.28 11.91
CA PRO A 585 24.52 -21.53 12.56
C PRO A 585 25.08 -22.89 12.16
N ASN A 586 26.40 -22.97 11.98
CA ASN A 586 27.10 -24.21 11.67
C ASN A 586 28.19 -24.51 12.71
N SER A 587 28.98 -25.56 12.50
CA SER A 587 29.99 -26.01 13.47
C SER A 587 31.16 -25.04 13.64
N ALA A 588 31.36 -24.09 12.71
CA ALA A 588 32.38 -23.06 12.83
C ALA A 588 31.92 -21.85 13.67
N ASP A 589 30.61 -21.70 13.90
CA ASP A 589 30.10 -20.64 14.75
C ASP A 589 30.34 -20.97 16.24
N THR A 590 30.93 -20.02 16.96
CA THR A 590 31.25 -20.17 18.38
C THR A 590 30.02 -19.95 19.24
N ALA A 591 29.73 -20.85 20.18
CA ALA A 591 28.66 -20.63 21.15
C ALA A 591 28.88 -19.32 21.93
N GLY A 592 27.81 -18.55 22.14
CA GLY A 592 27.92 -17.23 22.75
C GLY A 592 26.67 -16.38 22.57
N THR A 593 26.74 -15.16 23.08
CA THR A 593 25.69 -14.14 22.97
C THR A 593 26.11 -13.10 21.94
N TYR A 594 25.25 -12.84 20.98
CA TYR A 594 25.45 -11.88 19.91
C TYR A 594 24.36 -10.80 20.00
N PRO A 595 24.72 -9.54 20.30
CA PRO A 595 23.77 -8.44 20.27
C PRO A 595 23.13 -8.31 18.89
N LEU A 596 21.81 -8.09 18.87
CA LEU A 596 21.01 -7.85 17.68
C LEU A 596 20.24 -6.54 17.90
N SER A 597 20.38 -5.56 17.02
CA SER A 597 19.49 -4.40 16.97
C SER A 597 18.67 -4.44 15.68
N LEU A 598 17.49 -3.84 15.73
CA LEU A 598 16.64 -3.63 14.57
C LEU A 598 16.08 -2.22 14.62
N SER A 599 16.26 -1.48 13.53
CA SER A 599 15.66 -0.17 13.33
C SER A 599 14.61 -0.22 12.22
N ILE A 600 13.52 0.52 12.43
CA ILE A 600 12.49 0.78 11.42
C ILE A 600 12.75 2.16 10.84
N LEU A 601 12.82 2.24 9.52
CA LEU A 601 13.10 3.46 8.77
C LEU A 601 11.88 3.86 7.92
N ASP A 602 11.66 5.16 7.82
CA ASP A 602 10.73 5.75 6.87
C ASP A 602 11.24 5.53 5.44
N LYS A 603 10.44 4.88 4.59
CA LYS A 603 10.83 4.55 3.20
C LYS A 603 11.14 5.77 2.33
N GLN A 604 10.55 6.92 2.63
CA GLN A 604 10.71 8.11 1.80
C GLN A 604 11.88 8.96 2.29
N SER A 605 11.96 9.21 3.60
CA SER A 605 12.94 10.12 4.18
C SER A 605 14.20 9.42 4.70
N GLY A 606 14.20 8.09 4.84
CA GLY A 606 15.27 7.32 5.47
C GLY A 606 15.42 7.57 6.97
N GLN A 607 14.44 8.24 7.61
CA GLN A 607 14.52 8.58 9.02
C GLN A 607 14.19 7.36 9.88
N GLN A 608 14.97 7.11 10.93
CA GLN A 608 14.62 6.10 11.92
C GLN A 608 13.36 6.50 12.71
N LEU A 609 12.35 5.64 12.64
CA LEU A 609 11.05 5.80 13.28
C LEU A 609 10.97 5.06 14.63
N ALA A 610 11.61 3.90 14.72
CA ALA A 610 11.67 3.08 15.93
C ALA A 610 12.93 2.21 15.93
N SER A 611 13.35 1.74 17.11
CA SER A 611 14.43 0.77 17.24
C SER A 611 14.21 -0.11 18.47
N ALA A 612 14.68 -1.36 18.41
CA ALA A 612 14.66 -2.30 19.50
C ALA A 612 15.89 -3.21 19.45
N SER A 613 16.23 -3.83 20.58
CA SER A 613 17.36 -4.74 20.69
C SER A 613 16.97 -6.08 21.29
N SER A 614 17.71 -7.12 20.91
CA SER A 614 17.60 -8.49 21.40
C SER A 614 19.00 -9.11 21.50
N ASN A 615 19.07 -10.31 22.05
CA ASN A 615 20.30 -11.10 22.11
C ASN A 615 20.10 -12.44 21.41
N LEU A 616 20.88 -12.70 20.37
CA LEU A 616 20.99 -14.01 19.73
C LEU A 616 21.93 -14.88 20.55
N GLN A 617 21.37 -15.92 21.18
CA GLN A 617 22.10 -16.86 22.01
C GLN A 617 22.37 -18.14 21.22
N LEU A 618 23.58 -18.28 20.67
CA LEU A 618 24.01 -19.55 20.10
C LEU A 618 24.44 -20.49 21.20
N VAL A 619 23.73 -21.61 21.29
CA VAL A 619 23.95 -22.63 22.31
C VAL A 619 25.01 -23.62 21.84
N SER A 620 25.87 -24.08 22.76
CA SER A 620 26.85 -25.13 22.44
C SER A 620 26.14 -26.40 21.96
N ALA A 621 26.58 -26.95 20.84
CA ALA A 621 26.09 -28.23 20.33
C ALA A 621 26.29 -29.38 21.33
N THR A 622 27.28 -29.28 22.23
CA THR A 622 27.56 -30.29 23.27
C THR A 622 26.85 -30.03 24.60
N ALA A 623 26.10 -28.93 24.72
CA ALA A 623 25.34 -28.63 25.94
C ALA A 623 24.35 -29.78 26.24
N LYS A 624 24.35 -30.27 27.49
CA LYS A 624 23.54 -31.42 27.95
C LYS A 624 23.70 -32.69 27.10
N SER A 625 24.83 -32.87 26.43
CA SER A 625 25.12 -34.09 25.66
C SER A 625 25.02 -35.34 26.55
N GLY A 626 24.36 -36.38 26.06
CA GLY A 626 24.15 -37.64 26.78
C GLY A 626 23.04 -37.61 27.84
N GLN A 627 22.42 -36.45 28.09
CA GLN A 627 21.29 -36.34 29.03
C GLN A 627 19.96 -36.62 28.33
N THR A 628 19.03 -37.24 29.06
CA THR A 628 17.61 -37.28 28.69
C THR A 628 16.84 -36.35 29.61
N VAL A 629 16.23 -35.31 29.05
CA VAL A 629 15.49 -34.29 29.82
C VAL A 629 13.99 -34.49 29.72
N LYS A 630 13.29 -34.34 30.84
CA LYS A 630 11.83 -34.50 30.91
C LYS A 630 11.15 -33.17 30.60
N VAL A 631 10.26 -33.15 29.62
CA VAL A 631 9.66 -31.92 29.08
C VAL A 631 8.14 -32.05 29.06
N GLN A 632 7.44 -31.14 29.71
CA GLN A 632 6.00 -30.98 29.53
C GLN A 632 5.73 -29.74 28.67
N VAL A 633 4.77 -29.85 27.75
CA VAL A 633 4.29 -28.71 26.95
C VAL A 633 2.80 -28.55 27.21
N ILE A 634 2.44 -27.44 27.86
CA ILE A 634 1.07 -27.01 28.16
C ILE A 634 0.67 -25.98 27.09
N GLY A 635 -0.55 -26.08 26.57
CA GLY A 635 -1.04 -25.04 25.68
C GLY A 635 -2.43 -25.25 25.13
N ASP A 636 -2.71 -24.50 24.08
CA ASP A 636 -4.00 -24.45 23.39
C ASP A 636 -4.07 -25.44 22.21
N SER A 637 -4.81 -25.08 21.16
CA SER A 637 -4.96 -25.87 19.93
C SER A 637 -3.64 -26.07 19.18
N LEU A 638 -2.66 -25.15 19.28
CA LEU A 638 -1.35 -25.34 18.64
C LEU A 638 -0.59 -26.52 19.26
N VAL A 639 -0.59 -26.61 20.60
CA VAL A 639 0.01 -27.74 21.30
C VAL A 639 -0.85 -28.99 21.15
N ASN A 640 -2.19 -28.86 21.13
CA ASN A 640 -3.10 -29.99 20.95
C ASN A 640 -2.92 -30.72 19.62
N SER A 641 -2.38 -30.06 18.59
CA SER A 641 -2.02 -30.69 17.32
C SER A 641 -0.98 -31.81 17.48
N GLY A 642 -0.15 -31.74 18.53
CA GLY A 642 0.97 -32.67 18.75
C GLY A 642 2.16 -32.46 17.80
N SER A 643 2.06 -31.57 16.81
CA SER A 643 3.12 -31.32 15.82
C SER A 643 4.34 -30.62 16.41
N ILE A 644 4.14 -29.67 17.35
CA ILE A 644 5.26 -28.99 18.05
C ILE A 644 6.10 -30.00 18.83
N THR A 645 5.43 -30.87 19.59
CA THR A 645 6.08 -31.90 20.42
C THR A 645 6.66 -33.03 19.58
N GLN A 646 6.04 -33.37 18.44
CA GLN A 646 6.64 -34.29 17.48
C GLN A 646 7.94 -33.71 16.87
N GLY A 647 7.94 -32.43 16.51
CA GLY A 647 9.15 -31.76 16.01
C GLY A 647 10.28 -31.73 17.05
N LEU A 648 9.95 -31.57 18.35
CA LEU A 648 10.91 -31.70 19.43
C LEU A 648 11.53 -33.09 19.51
N LEU A 649 10.73 -34.16 19.39
CA LEU A 649 11.22 -35.53 19.34
C LEU A 649 12.12 -35.75 18.11
N ASN A 650 11.75 -35.20 16.95
CA ASN A 650 12.51 -35.33 15.72
C ASN A 650 13.91 -34.68 15.84
N ILE A 651 13.99 -33.50 16.45
CA ILE A 651 15.27 -32.81 16.71
C ILE A 651 16.08 -33.62 17.73
N ALA A 652 15.47 -34.01 18.85
CA ALA A 652 16.14 -34.78 19.91
C ALA A 652 16.66 -36.13 19.41
N ASN A 653 15.96 -36.78 18.47
CA ASN A 653 16.39 -38.06 17.91
C ASN A 653 17.75 -37.94 17.20
N ASN A 654 18.04 -36.79 16.61
CA ASN A 654 19.29 -36.49 15.90
C ASN A 654 20.33 -35.75 16.76
N ASP A 655 19.99 -35.35 17.99
CA ASP A 655 20.90 -34.67 18.93
C ASP A 655 21.36 -35.63 20.05
N ALA A 656 22.51 -35.35 20.67
CA ALA A 656 23.00 -36.13 21.80
C ALA A 656 22.19 -35.89 23.10
N THR A 657 21.46 -34.77 23.18
CA THR A 657 20.46 -34.52 24.22
C THR A 657 19.12 -35.12 23.79
N LYS A 658 18.61 -36.09 24.55
CA LYS A 658 17.30 -36.71 24.31
C LYS A 658 16.22 -36.03 25.15
N ILE A 659 14.97 -36.17 24.74
CA ILE A 659 13.82 -35.68 25.52
C ILE A 659 12.84 -36.81 25.82
N GLU A 660 12.23 -36.74 26.99
CA GLU A 660 11.08 -37.54 27.37
C GLU A 660 9.90 -36.58 27.58
N LEU A 661 8.87 -36.70 26.75
CA LEU A 661 7.70 -35.83 26.85
C LEU A 661 6.74 -36.33 27.94
N VAL A 662 6.24 -35.41 28.76
CA VAL A 662 5.37 -35.69 29.91
C VAL A 662 3.99 -35.07 29.68
N GLY A 663 2.94 -35.86 29.86
CA GLY A 663 1.56 -35.38 29.77
C GLY A 663 0.55 -36.52 29.66
N THR A 664 -0.73 -36.17 29.80
CA THR A 664 -1.88 -37.08 29.71
C THR A 664 -2.44 -37.19 28.30
N ARG A 665 -2.14 -36.22 27.41
CA ARG A 665 -2.63 -36.19 26.02
C ARG A 665 -1.55 -36.60 25.04
N GLY A 666 -1.97 -36.96 23.83
CA GLY A 666 -1.10 -37.43 22.74
C GLY A 666 -0.84 -38.94 22.76
N THR A 667 -0.20 -39.44 21.72
CA THR A 667 -0.02 -40.87 21.45
C THR A 667 1.45 -41.27 21.49
N GLY A 668 1.73 -42.50 21.97
CA GLY A 668 3.11 -43.00 22.06
C GLY A 668 4.01 -42.09 22.89
N LEU A 669 5.20 -41.79 22.36
CA LEU A 669 6.17 -40.88 22.99
C LEU A 669 5.76 -39.40 22.90
N ASN A 670 4.82 -39.05 22.02
CA ASN A 670 4.42 -37.67 21.75
C ASN A 670 3.36 -37.19 22.76
N LYS A 671 3.77 -36.99 24.01
CA LYS A 671 2.89 -36.58 25.11
C LYS A 671 2.89 -35.07 25.34
N HIS A 672 1.75 -34.52 25.74
CA HIS A 672 1.58 -33.08 26.00
C HIS A 672 0.33 -32.78 26.85
N GLU A 673 0.17 -31.51 27.22
CA GLU A 673 -1.00 -30.93 27.88
C GLU A 673 -1.59 -29.80 27.02
N GLY A 674 -1.82 -30.10 25.74
CA GLY A 674 -2.42 -29.17 24.78
C GLY A 674 -3.91 -29.41 24.62
N ARG A 675 -4.76 -28.37 24.70
CA ARG A 675 -6.23 -28.49 24.56
C ARG A 675 -6.80 -27.43 23.64
N GLY A 676 -7.55 -27.86 22.63
CA GLY A 676 -8.11 -26.96 21.63
C GLY A 676 -9.10 -25.96 22.21
N GLY A 677 -8.94 -24.68 21.87
CA GLY A 677 -9.82 -23.59 22.32
C GLY A 677 -9.55 -23.05 23.74
N TRP A 678 -8.62 -23.66 24.48
CA TRP A 678 -8.35 -23.29 25.87
C TRP A 678 -7.56 -21.98 25.99
N LYS A 679 -7.84 -21.28 27.09
CA LYS A 679 -7.27 -20.00 27.51
C LYS A 679 -6.46 -20.16 28.81
N ILE A 680 -5.77 -19.10 29.23
CA ILE A 680 -5.11 -19.04 30.54
C ILE A 680 -6.11 -19.31 31.66
N SER A 681 -7.30 -18.72 31.59
CA SER A 681 -8.36 -18.91 32.59
C SER A 681 -8.77 -20.37 32.73
N ASP A 682 -8.70 -21.17 31.67
CA ASP A 682 -9.11 -22.57 31.71
C ASP A 682 -8.09 -23.43 32.44
N TYR A 683 -6.80 -23.09 32.37
CA TYR A 683 -5.74 -23.75 33.12
C TYR A 683 -5.55 -23.23 34.55
N THR A 684 -6.21 -22.12 34.90
CA THR A 684 -6.03 -21.43 36.20
C THR A 684 -7.30 -21.37 37.05
N SER A 685 -8.43 -21.86 36.51
CA SER A 685 -9.70 -22.07 37.22
C SER A 685 -10.16 -23.52 37.10
N ALA A 686 -11.41 -23.84 37.41
CA ALA A 686 -11.98 -25.16 37.15
C ALA A 686 -11.98 -25.55 35.66
N GLY A 687 -11.83 -24.57 34.76
CA GLY A 687 -11.90 -24.76 33.31
C GLY A 687 -13.31 -25.09 32.82
N PRO A 688 -13.46 -25.47 31.53
CA PRO A 688 -14.75 -25.86 30.99
C PRO A 688 -15.29 -27.10 31.72
N SER A 689 -16.61 -27.22 31.83
CA SER A 689 -17.22 -28.41 32.42
C SER A 689 -17.04 -29.62 31.51
N ASN A 690 -16.36 -30.64 32.03
CA ASN A 690 -16.38 -31.97 31.47
C ASN A 690 -17.44 -32.81 32.19
N TYR A 691 -17.76 -33.98 31.62
CA TYR A 691 -18.78 -34.86 32.15
C TYR A 691 -18.26 -36.28 32.27
N LYS A 692 -18.29 -36.80 33.50
CA LYS A 692 -17.88 -38.16 33.81
C LYS A 692 -19.08 -39.09 33.75
N PHE A 693 -18.95 -40.14 32.96
CA PHE A 693 -19.90 -41.23 32.82
C PHE A 693 -19.32 -42.45 33.53
N THR A 694 -20.03 -42.98 34.53
CA THR A 694 -19.69 -44.28 35.13
C THR A 694 -20.22 -45.38 34.23
N VAL A 695 -19.33 -46.14 33.60
CA VAL A 695 -19.65 -47.10 32.55
C VAL A 695 -19.27 -48.52 32.95
N SER A 696 -19.96 -49.50 32.35
CA SER A 696 -19.69 -50.93 32.57
C SER A 696 -19.95 -51.71 31.29
N GLY A 697 -19.25 -52.83 31.12
CA GLY A 697 -19.42 -53.70 29.95
C GLY A 697 -18.82 -53.12 28.66
N VAL A 698 -17.81 -52.25 28.77
CA VAL A 698 -17.06 -51.75 27.62
C VAL A 698 -16.12 -52.84 27.11
N GLU A 699 -16.35 -53.34 25.89
CA GLU A 699 -15.55 -54.39 25.25
C GLU A 699 -14.38 -53.79 24.47
N VAL A 700 -14.66 -52.77 23.66
CA VAL A 700 -13.66 -52.00 22.91
C VAL A 700 -13.55 -50.61 23.53
N PRO A 701 -12.42 -50.29 24.19
CA PRO A 701 -12.20 -48.95 24.72
C PRO A 701 -12.28 -47.88 23.62
N PRO A 702 -12.96 -46.75 23.87
CA PRO A 702 -12.94 -45.63 22.94
C PRO A 702 -11.55 -45.00 22.87
N ASN A 703 -11.29 -44.16 21.86
CA ASN A 703 -10.08 -43.37 21.77
C ASN A 703 -10.30 -41.97 22.35
N ILE A 704 -9.41 -41.57 23.26
CA ILE A 704 -9.31 -40.20 23.75
C ILE A 704 -9.08 -39.24 22.56
N ASN A 705 -9.74 -38.08 22.58
CA ASN A 705 -9.73 -37.02 21.57
C ASN A 705 -10.29 -37.39 20.19
N ALA A 706 -10.78 -38.62 19.99
CA ALA A 706 -11.26 -39.07 18.70
C ALA A 706 -12.70 -39.61 18.76
N THR A 707 -13.01 -40.50 19.71
CA THR A 707 -14.33 -41.14 19.73
C THR A 707 -15.40 -40.16 20.24
N THR A 708 -16.51 -40.09 19.51
CA THR A 708 -17.67 -39.29 19.88
C THR A 708 -18.88 -40.17 20.16
N TYR A 709 -19.65 -39.79 21.17
CA TYR A 709 -20.90 -40.44 21.56
C TYR A 709 -22.02 -39.41 21.61
N THR A 710 -23.24 -39.85 21.35
CA THR A 710 -24.45 -39.03 21.54
C THR A 710 -25.33 -39.62 22.62
N HIS A 711 -25.96 -38.73 23.39
CA HIS A 711 -27.02 -39.08 24.31
C HIS A 711 -27.95 -37.88 24.46
N ALA A 712 -29.27 -38.12 24.39
CA ALA A 712 -30.30 -37.08 24.54
C ALA A 712 -30.07 -35.81 23.67
N GLY A 713 -29.59 -35.98 22.43
CA GLY A 713 -29.33 -34.86 21.50
C GLY A 713 -28.05 -34.08 21.77
N VAL A 714 -27.24 -34.48 22.76
CA VAL A 714 -25.93 -33.89 23.05
C VAL A 714 -24.83 -34.79 22.49
N THR A 715 -23.82 -34.18 21.86
CA THR A 715 -22.62 -34.89 21.38
C THR A 715 -21.46 -34.68 22.34
N TYR A 716 -20.91 -35.78 22.82
CA TYR A 716 -19.79 -35.87 23.73
C TYR A 716 -18.56 -36.41 23.01
N ARG A 717 -17.37 -35.90 23.33
CA ARG A 717 -16.10 -36.46 22.86
C ARG A 717 -15.27 -36.95 24.03
N VAL A 718 -14.69 -38.14 23.92
CA VAL A 718 -13.96 -38.77 25.01
C VAL A 718 -12.64 -38.02 25.28
N GLN A 719 -12.41 -37.62 26.52
CA GLN A 719 -11.24 -36.88 26.99
C GLN A 719 -10.38 -37.68 27.98
N GLU A 720 -10.98 -38.57 28.77
CA GLU A 720 -10.28 -39.46 29.70
C GLU A 720 -10.99 -40.80 29.74
N ILE A 721 -10.22 -41.87 29.96
CA ILE A 721 -10.72 -43.23 30.14
C ILE A 721 -10.00 -43.83 31.34
N SER A 722 -10.78 -44.39 32.26
CA SER A 722 -10.28 -45.17 33.38
C SER A 722 -11.15 -46.41 33.51
N LEU A 723 -10.72 -47.48 32.86
CA LEU A 723 -11.44 -48.75 32.78
C LEU A 723 -10.56 -49.89 33.29
N SER A 724 -11.15 -50.76 34.10
CA SER A 724 -10.59 -52.03 34.52
C SER A 724 -11.60 -53.13 34.19
N ALA A 725 -11.19 -54.12 33.38
CA ALA A 725 -12.07 -55.19 32.89
C ALA A 725 -13.41 -54.67 32.32
N GLY A 726 -13.36 -53.59 31.53
CA GLY A 726 -14.54 -53.00 30.88
C GLY A 726 -15.45 -52.16 31.78
N SER A 727 -15.11 -51.96 33.06
CA SER A 727 -15.87 -51.13 33.99
C SER A 727 -15.04 -50.00 34.59
N GLY A 728 -15.67 -48.86 34.87
CA GLY A 728 -15.00 -47.69 35.44
C GLY A 728 -15.70 -46.42 35.00
N TYR A 729 -14.93 -45.47 34.46
CA TYR A 729 -15.49 -44.23 33.93
C TYR A 729 -14.83 -43.76 32.64
N ILE A 730 -15.57 -42.97 31.89
CA ILE A 730 -15.04 -42.12 30.82
C ILE A 730 -15.42 -40.67 31.12
N ILE A 731 -14.51 -39.74 30.86
CA ILE A 731 -14.78 -38.29 30.94
C ILE A 731 -14.88 -37.76 29.52
N CYS A 732 -15.88 -36.92 29.26
CA CYS A 732 -16.09 -36.33 27.95
C CYS A 732 -16.25 -34.80 28.03
N ASP A 733 -15.79 -34.11 27.00
CA ASP A 733 -16.21 -32.74 26.72
C ASP A 733 -17.47 -32.73 25.85
N VAL A 734 -18.16 -31.60 25.81
CA VAL A 734 -19.36 -31.41 24.96
C VAL A 734 -18.94 -30.73 23.66
N LEU A 735 -19.22 -31.39 22.53
CA LEU A 735 -19.03 -30.82 21.19
C LEU A 735 -20.25 -30.03 20.73
N SER A 736 -21.46 -30.47 21.09
CA SER A 736 -22.71 -29.79 20.73
C SER A 736 -23.84 -30.19 21.67
N GLY A 737 -24.80 -29.27 21.84
CA GLY A 737 -25.94 -29.43 22.75
C GLY A 737 -25.64 -28.97 24.18
N THR A 738 -26.63 -29.10 25.06
CA THR A 738 -26.53 -28.73 26.47
C THR A 738 -27.01 -29.89 27.33
N PRO A 739 -26.15 -30.51 28.16
CA PRO A 739 -26.57 -31.56 29.08
C PRO A 739 -27.60 -31.04 30.10
N SER A 740 -28.72 -31.73 30.24
CA SER A 740 -29.75 -31.42 31.25
C SER A 740 -30.46 -32.69 31.71
N GLY A 741 -30.61 -32.86 33.03
CA GLY A 741 -31.41 -33.95 33.63
C GLY A 741 -30.88 -35.37 33.42
N VAL A 742 -29.60 -35.55 33.07
CA VAL A 742 -29.00 -36.85 32.80
C VAL A 742 -28.57 -37.52 34.11
N VAL A 743 -29.02 -38.75 34.34
CA VAL A 743 -28.68 -39.54 35.55
C VAL A 743 -28.05 -40.88 35.16
N SER A 744 -28.64 -41.59 34.19
CA SER A 744 -28.15 -42.85 33.61
C SER A 744 -28.64 -42.99 32.16
N GLY A 745 -28.09 -43.94 31.40
CA GLY A 745 -28.55 -44.18 30.02
C GLY A 745 -27.54 -44.91 29.13
N THR A 746 -27.70 -44.72 27.82
CA THR A 746 -26.82 -45.31 26.79
C THR A 746 -26.19 -44.20 25.96
N LEU A 747 -24.87 -44.24 25.84
CA LEU A 747 -24.08 -43.46 24.89
C LEU A 747 -24.04 -44.19 23.56
N THR A 748 -24.45 -43.54 22.47
CA THR A 748 -24.45 -44.11 21.11
C THR A 748 -23.33 -43.52 20.28
N LYS A 749 -22.41 -44.35 19.76
CA LYS A 749 -21.24 -43.86 19.01
C LYS A 749 -21.66 -43.10 17.76
N ASN A 750 -21.06 -41.94 17.53
CA ASN A 750 -21.44 -41.00 16.47
C ASN A 750 -20.34 -40.78 15.41
N ASN A 751 -19.31 -41.62 15.40
CA ASN A 751 -18.29 -41.60 14.36
C ASN A 751 -17.70 -42.98 14.07
N ALA A 752 -16.97 -43.10 12.96
CA ALA A 752 -16.34 -44.34 12.49
C ALA A 752 -15.11 -44.77 13.32
N GLY A 753 -14.88 -44.20 14.50
CA GLY A 753 -13.71 -44.46 15.34
C GLY A 753 -13.78 -45.73 16.17
N PHE A 754 -12.69 -46.00 16.91
CA PHE A 754 -12.63 -47.04 17.95
C PHE A 754 -13.67 -46.80 19.06
N GLY A 755 -14.05 -47.85 19.78
CA GLY A 755 -15.08 -47.82 20.81
C GLY A 755 -16.31 -48.63 20.46
N ASP A 756 -17.02 -49.12 21.47
CA ASP A 756 -18.28 -49.85 21.28
C ASP A 756 -19.34 -48.99 20.61
N ALA A 757 -20.25 -49.64 19.86
CA ALA A 757 -21.37 -48.96 19.22
C ALA A 757 -22.32 -48.31 20.24
N SER A 758 -22.45 -48.93 21.41
CA SER A 758 -23.27 -48.45 22.52
C SER A 758 -22.55 -48.72 23.84
N ILE A 759 -22.51 -47.73 24.74
CA ILE A 759 -21.97 -47.88 26.09
C ILE A 759 -23.05 -47.53 27.11
N LEU A 760 -23.33 -48.46 28.04
CA LEU A 760 -24.22 -48.19 29.17
C LEU A 760 -23.48 -47.38 30.24
N PHE A 761 -24.16 -46.37 30.78
CA PHE A 761 -23.69 -45.62 31.94
C PHE A 761 -24.73 -45.57 33.04
N SER A 762 -24.27 -45.72 34.28
CA SER A 762 -25.11 -45.78 35.49
C SER A 762 -25.12 -44.47 36.29
N ALA A 763 -24.15 -43.59 36.06
CA ALA A 763 -24.07 -42.28 36.68
C ALA A 763 -23.48 -41.26 35.71
N PHE A 764 -23.87 -40.00 35.91
CA PHE A 764 -23.43 -38.84 35.15
C PHE A 764 -23.12 -37.70 36.12
N GLU A 765 -21.92 -37.16 36.08
CA GLU A 765 -21.52 -36.02 36.92
C GLU A 765 -20.70 -35.00 36.14
N ALA A 766 -20.96 -33.71 36.39
CA ALA A 766 -20.10 -32.65 35.89
C ALA A 766 -18.80 -32.60 36.71
N VAL A 767 -17.67 -32.51 36.03
CA VAL A 767 -16.33 -32.43 36.63
C VAL A 767 -15.57 -31.26 36.04
N ALA A 768 -14.64 -30.70 36.81
CA ALA A 768 -13.72 -29.68 36.33
C ALA A 768 -12.94 -30.21 35.11
N GLY A 769 -12.89 -29.44 34.04
CA GLY A 769 -12.13 -29.81 32.85
C GLY A 769 -10.63 -29.67 33.05
N ASN A 770 -10.20 -28.69 33.85
CA ASN A 770 -8.79 -28.41 34.12
C ASN A 770 -8.12 -29.59 34.85
N PRO A 771 -7.11 -30.26 34.25
CA PRO A 771 -6.41 -31.38 34.89
C PRO A 771 -5.62 -30.96 36.13
N PHE A 772 -5.30 -29.68 36.28
CA PHE A 772 -4.55 -29.13 37.39
C PHE A 772 -5.45 -28.62 38.52
N TRP A 773 -6.78 -28.68 38.36
CA TRP A 773 -7.70 -28.13 39.34
C TRP A 773 -8.02 -29.13 40.44
N ASP A 774 -7.83 -28.70 41.68
CA ASP A 774 -8.33 -29.41 42.85
C ASP A 774 -9.66 -28.82 43.27
N SER A 775 -10.73 -29.61 43.10
CA SER A 775 -12.09 -29.18 43.45
C SER A 775 -12.29 -29.03 44.96
N GLY A 776 -11.48 -29.71 45.78
CA GLY A 776 -11.56 -29.63 47.24
C GLY A 776 -11.03 -28.30 47.77
N SER A 777 -9.90 -27.83 47.24
CA SER A 777 -9.30 -26.55 47.64
C SER A 777 -9.73 -25.36 46.78
N ALA A 778 -10.43 -25.60 45.67
CA ALA A 778 -10.78 -24.61 44.65
C ALA A 778 -9.56 -23.81 44.16
N THR A 779 -8.43 -24.50 43.94
CA THR A 779 -7.18 -23.91 43.45
C THR A 779 -6.46 -24.85 42.50
N VAL A 780 -5.51 -24.30 41.74
CA VAL A 780 -4.58 -25.10 40.93
C VAL A 780 -3.60 -25.87 41.84
N ASN A 781 -3.59 -27.20 41.71
CA ASN A 781 -2.75 -28.13 42.44
C ASN A 781 -1.96 -29.03 41.48
N TYR A 782 -0.83 -28.52 40.99
CA TYR A 782 0.00 -29.24 40.02
C TYR A 782 0.65 -30.50 40.62
N ALA A 783 0.97 -30.51 41.92
CA ALA A 783 1.49 -31.70 42.61
C ALA A 783 0.45 -32.84 42.67
N GLY A 784 -0.81 -32.49 42.92
CA GLY A 784 -1.94 -33.40 42.88
C GLY A 784 -2.14 -33.99 41.48
N TYR A 785 -2.01 -33.16 40.44
CA TYR A 785 -2.04 -33.61 39.04
C TYR A 785 -0.96 -34.66 38.72
N LEU A 786 0.31 -34.39 39.08
CA LEU A 786 1.40 -35.36 38.85
C LEU A 786 1.12 -36.69 39.55
N SER A 787 0.62 -36.62 40.79
CA SER A 787 0.31 -37.81 41.60
C SER A 787 -0.88 -38.59 41.03
N LYS A 788 -1.96 -37.89 40.64
CA LYS A 788 -3.20 -38.48 40.11
C LYS A 788 -2.95 -39.31 38.85
N TYR A 789 -2.08 -38.82 37.96
CA TYR A 789 -1.80 -39.47 36.68
C TYR A 789 -0.47 -40.25 36.68
N SER A 790 0.16 -40.42 37.85
CA SER A 790 1.45 -41.13 38.00
C SER A 790 2.52 -40.61 37.04
N LEU A 791 2.57 -39.29 36.84
CA LEU A 791 3.48 -38.65 35.90
C LEU A 791 4.82 -38.35 36.56
N VAL A 792 5.89 -38.55 35.79
CA VAL A 792 7.23 -38.15 36.20
C VAL A 792 7.34 -36.63 36.30
N ALA A 793 8.08 -36.14 37.29
CA ALA A 793 8.33 -34.71 37.43
C ALA A 793 9.14 -34.18 36.22
N PRO A 794 8.64 -33.17 35.48
CA PRO A 794 9.36 -32.60 34.35
C PRO A 794 10.50 -31.68 34.80
N SER A 795 11.61 -31.68 34.07
CA SER A 795 12.70 -30.71 34.25
C SER A 795 12.38 -29.37 33.57
N PHE A 796 11.58 -29.42 32.50
CA PHE A 796 11.15 -28.26 31.71
C PHE A 796 9.64 -28.27 31.54
N VAL A 797 9.01 -27.12 31.75
CA VAL A 797 7.59 -26.90 31.43
C VAL A 797 7.47 -25.72 30.48
N PHE A 798 6.98 -25.97 29.28
CA PHE A 798 6.63 -24.94 28.31
C PHE A 798 5.14 -24.60 28.44
N ILE A 799 4.79 -23.32 28.41
CA ILE A 799 3.41 -22.85 28.38
C ILE A 799 3.23 -21.94 27.17
N GLN A 800 2.49 -22.39 26.15
CA GLN A 800 2.12 -21.59 24.98
C GLN A 800 0.60 -21.36 24.96
N LEU A 801 0.21 -20.16 25.38
CA LEU A 801 -1.17 -19.68 25.46
C LEU A 801 -1.23 -18.21 25.01
N GLY A 802 -2.42 -17.72 24.70
CA GLY A 802 -2.65 -16.33 24.28
C GLY A 802 -3.58 -16.21 23.09
N ILE A 803 -3.60 -17.18 22.18
CA ILE A 803 -4.40 -17.10 20.94
C ILE A 803 -5.88 -16.95 21.26
N ASN A 804 -6.44 -17.91 22.01
CA ASN A 804 -7.86 -17.90 22.37
C ASN A 804 -8.20 -16.82 23.40
N ASP A 805 -7.21 -16.42 24.20
CA ASP A 805 -7.33 -15.37 25.22
C ASP A 805 -7.66 -14.03 24.57
N VAL A 806 -6.93 -13.66 23.51
CA VAL A 806 -7.06 -12.35 22.88
C VAL A 806 -7.80 -12.36 21.54
N PHE A 807 -8.25 -13.52 21.06
CA PHE A 807 -8.89 -13.66 19.74
C PHE A 807 -10.00 -12.64 19.51
N THR A 808 -10.90 -12.46 20.48
CA THR A 808 -12.14 -11.70 20.30
C THR A 808 -12.02 -10.20 20.60
N PHE A 809 -10.87 -9.71 21.07
CA PHE A 809 -10.73 -8.28 21.39
C PHE A 809 -10.68 -7.40 20.14
N THR A 810 -11.28 -6.22 20.24
CA THR A 810 -11.46 -5.28 19.13
C THR A 810 -10.44 -4.13 19.12
N ASP A 811 -9.72 -3.91 20.22
CA ASP A 811 -8.74 -2.84 20.37
C ASP A 811 -7.53 -3.27 21.22
N ASP A 812 -6.43 -2.52 21.11
CA ASP A 812 -5.14 -2.85 21.74
C ASP A 812 -5.14 -2.60 23.26
N ASP A 813 -5.96 -1.66 23.74
CA ASP A 813 -6.03 -1.28 25.15
C ASP A 813 -6.76 -2.35 25.98
N ALA A 814 -7.81 -2.95 25.41
CA ALA A 814 -8.50 -4.10 25.97
C ALA A 814 -7.56 -5.30 26.12
N VAL A 815 -6.72 -5.56 25.11
CA VAL A 815 -5.68 -6.62 25.21
C VAL A 815 -4.69 -6.32 26.33
N THR A 816 -4.18 -5.08 26.38
CA THR A 816 -3.22 -4.67 27.42
C THR A 816 -3.82 -4.77 28.83
N SER A 817 -5.08 -4.34 29.00
CA SER A 817 -5.79 -4.41 30.27
C SER A 817 -6.06 -5.86 30.70
N PHE A 818 -6.45 -6.72 29.76
CA PHE A 818 -6.64 -8.14 29.99
C PHE A 818 -5.36 -8.81 30.49
N CYS A 819 -4.21 -8.53 29.85
CA CYS A 819 -2.92 -9.12 30.20
C CYS A 819 -2.53 -8.94 31.68
N VAL A 820 -2.92 -7.82 32.32
CA VAL A 820 -2.65 -7.59 33.75
C VAL A 820 -3.25 -8.71 34.61
N SER A 821 -4.52 -9.03 34.39
CA SER A 821 -5.22 -10.09 35.14
C SER A 821 -4.82 -11.49 34.70
N ALA A 822 -4.65 -11.70 33.39
CA ALA A 822 -4.29 -13.00 32.84
C ALA A 822 -2.89 -13.45 33.25
N PHE A 823 -1.91 -12.55 33.31
CA PHE A 823 -0.57 -12.91 33.72
C PHE A 823 -0.44 -13.14 35.22
N ALA A 824 -1.28 -12.50 36.05
CA ALA A 824 -1.38 -12.85 37.46
C ALA A 824 -1.92 -14.28 37.66
N GLN A 825 -2.92 -14.69 36.88
CA GLN A 825 -3.41 -16.08 36.87
C GLN A 825 -2.33 -17.06 36.38
N LEU A 826 -1.62 -16.71 35.31
CA LEU A 826 -0.54 -17.52 34.77
C LEU A 826 0.61 -17.67 35.78
N ASP A 827 0.99 -16.60 36.48
CA ASP A 827 1.97 -16.63 37.58
C ASP A 827 1.53 -17.59 38.70
N ALA A 828 0.22 -17.70 39.00
CA ALA A 828 -0.30 -18.66 39.98
C ALA A 828 -0.09 -20.12 39.55
N LEU A 829 -0.35 -20.45 38.27
CA LEU A 829 -0.05 -21.77 37.72
C LEU A 829 1.47 -22.05 37.75
N ILE A 830 2.29 -21.09 37.32
CA ILE A 830 3.76 -21.20 37.34
C ILE A 830 4.27 -21.47 38.76
N ASN A 831 3.72 -20.77 39.75
CA ASN A 831 4.09 -20.98 41.15
C ASN A 831 3.66 -22.37 41.64
N SER A 832 2.47 -22.85 41.29
CA SER A 832 2.02 -24.23 41.61
C SER A 832 2.98 -25.28 41.02
N ILE A 833 3.42 -25.10 39.77
CA ILE A 833 4.41 -25.97 39.10
C ILE A 833 5.75 -25.96 39.85
N ARG A 834 6.28 -24.77 40.17
CA ARG A 834 7.59 -24.61 40.84
C ARG A 834 7.58 -25.14 42.28
N SER A 835 6.46 -25.00 42.98
CA SER A 835 6.27 -25.57 44.31
C SER A 835 6.22 -27.10 44.27
N ALA A 836 5.64 -27.68 43.21
CA ALA A 836 5.55 -29.13 43.05
C ALA A 836 6.88 -29.76 42.60
N VAL A 837 7.69 -29.05 41.79
CA VAL A 837 8.93 -29.58 41.21
C VAL A 837 10.10 -28.63 41.46
N SER A 838 10.95 -28.99 42.42
CA SER A 838 12.15 -28.22 42.72
C SER A 838 13.09 -28.14 41.52
N GLY A 839 13.57 -26.94 41.20
CA GLY A 839 14.52 -26.71 40.11
C GLY A 839 13.95 -26.73 38.70
N VAL A 840 12.63 -26.92 38.53
CA VAL A 840 11.97 -26.89 37.21
C VAL A 840 12.21 -25.56 36.50
N LYS A 841 12.46 -25.63 35.20
CA LYS A 841 12.54 -24.47 34.31
C LYS A 841 11.19 -24.26 33.65
N VAL A 842 10.59 -23.09 33.84
CA VAL A 842 9.29 -22.76 33.23
C VAL A 842 9.50 -21.74 32.12
N ILE A 843 9.07 -22.08 30.90
CA ILE A 843 9.26 -21.26 29.71
C ILE A 843 7.88 -20.84 29.20
N VAL A 844 7.61 -19.55 29.24
CA VAL A 844 6.39 -18.97 28.69
C VAL A 844 6.66 -18.58 27.24
N VAL A 845 5.87 -19.11 26.32
CA VAL A 845 6.15 -19.03 24.88
C VAL A 845 5.14 -18.11 24.21
N ALA A 846 5.66 -17.12 23.48
CA ALA A 846 4.85 -16.24 22.65
C ALA A 846 4.33 -17.00 21.40
N PRO A 847 3.00 -17.04 21.19
CA PRO A 847 2.41 -17.65 19.99
C PRO A 847 2.73 -16.85 18.71
N PRO A 848 2.73 -17.51 17.53
CA PRO A 848 2.87 -16.85 16.24
C PRO A 848 1.60 -16.06 15.86
N VAL A 849 1.75 -15.02 15.05
CA VAL A 849 0.58 -14.40 14.38
C VAL A 849 0.02 -15.32 13.29
N GLY A 850 -1.15 -14.96 12.76
CA GLY A 850 -1.92 -15.78 11.83
C GLY A 850 -1.58 -15.58 10.35
N ALA A 851 -2.26 -16.36 9.51
CA ALA A 851 -2.21 -16.29 8.05
C ALA A 851 -2.91 -15.03 7.48
N ASN A 852 -2.95 -14.94 6.16
CA ASN A 852 -3.56 -13.84 5.42
C ASN A 852 -5.10 -13.78 5.54
N GLN A 853 -5.70 -12.76 4.93
CA GLN A 853 -7.15 -12.52 5.03
C GLN A 853 -8.00 -13.59 4.33
N ASP A 854 -7.49 -14.27 3.29
CA ASP A 854 -8.21 -15.38 2.64
C ASP A 854 -8.42 -16.53 3.63
N ALA A 855 -7.38 -16.88 4.39
CA ALA A 855 -7.42 -17.93 5.39
C ALA A 855 -8.40 -17.62 6.53
N PHE A 856 -8.42 -16.36 6.99
CA PHE A 856 -9.38 -15.90 7.99
C PHE A 856 -10.81 -15.86 7.45
N GLY A 857 -10.99 -15.44 6.19
CA GLY A 857 -12.29 -15.45 5.52
C GLY A 857 -12.86 -16.86 5.40
N LEU A 858 -12.03 -17.85 5.04
CA LEU A 858 -12.45 -19.24 4.95
C LEU A 858 -12.76 -19.85 6.33
N SER A 859 -11.95 -19.56 7.34
CA SER A 859 -12.09 -20.14 8.68
C SER A 859 -13.23 -19.50 9.50
N TYR A 860 -13.46 -18.19 9.34
CA TYR A 860 -14.29 -17.40 10.26
C TYR A 860 -15.29 -16.46 9.57
N GLY A 861 -15.32 -16.43 8.23
CA GLY A 861 -16.12 -15.46 7.48
C GLY A 861 -15.72 -14.03 7.81
N CYS A 862 -16.71 -13.14 7.92
CA CYS A 862 -16.48 -11.74 8.29
C CYS A 862 -16.35 -11.51 9.81
N ASN A 863 -16.36 -12.58 10.63
CA ASN A 863 -16.36 -12.44 12.10
C ASN A 863 -14.98 -12.17 12.69
N GLN A 864 -13.92 -12.31 11.90
CA GLN A 864 -12.55 -12.01 12.33
C GLN A 864 -11.70 -11.53 11.15
N THR A 865 -10.85 -10.52 11.40
CA THR A 865 -9.89 -10.03 10.39
C THR A 865 -8.49 -10.47 10.74
N SER A 866 -7.69 -10.83 9.73
CA SER A 866 -6.25 -11.13 9.91
C SER A 866 -5.53 -9.95 10.58
N ARG A 867 -5.87 -8.71 10.18
CA ARG A 867 -5.35 -7.48 10.78
C ARG A 867 -5.60 -7.40 12.29
N ARG A 868 -6.84 -7.58 12.75
CA ARG A 868 -7.16 -7.45 14.19
C ARG A 868 -6.52 -8.56 15.00
N PHE A 869 -6.53 -9.80 14.47
CA PHE A 869 -5.87 -10.93 15.10
C PHE A 869 -4.36 -10.71 15.27
N LYS A 870 -3.67 -10.25 14.20
CA LYS A 870 -2.25 -9.87 14.24
C LYS A 870 -2.00 -8.82 15.32
N ARG A 871 -2.76 -7.73 15.34
CA ARG A 871 -2.60 -6.66 16.36
C ARG A 871 -2.80 -7.17 17.77
N ASN A 872 -3.78 -8.06 18.00
CA ASN A 872 -4.02 -8.69 19.30
C ASN A 872 -2.79 -9.47 19.76
N LEU A 873 -2.24 -10.32 18.90
CA LEU A 873 -1.10 -11.16 19.26
C LEU A 873 0.22 -10.41 19.40
N VAL A 874 0.50 -9.42 18.53
CA VAL A 874 1.69 -8.58 18.70
C VAL A 874 1.61 -7.79 20.01
N THR A 875 0.43 -7.27 20.37
CA THR A 875 0.21 -6.59 21.65
C THR A 875 0.36 -7.54 22.83
N TYR A 876 -0.25 -8.73 22.77
CA TYR A 876 -0.13 -9.76 23.79
C TYR A 876 1.33 -10.18 24.00
N ASN A 877 2.06 -10.46 22.90
CA ASN A 877 3.46 -10.87 22.92
C ASN A 877 4.35 -9.77 23.51
N LYS A 878 4.10 -8.50 23.20
CA LYS A 878 4.78 -7.36 23.85
C LYS A 878 4.61 -7.41 25.36
N GLN A 879 3.38 -7.54 25.85
CA GLN A 879 3.10 -7.59 27.28
C GLN A 879 3.74 -8.82 27.92
N LEU A 880 3.71 -9.98 27.24
CA LEU A 880 4.32 -11.22 27.70
C LEU A 880 5.83 -11.09 27.88
N TYR A 881 6.53 -10.53 26.87
CA TYR A 881 7.96 -10.24 26.96
C TYR A 881 8.26 -9.27 28.08
N ALA A 882 7.47 -8.21 28.24
CA ALA A 882 7.67 -7.22 29.29
C ALA A 882 7.45 -7.79 30.70
N HIS A 883 6.50 -8.70 30.89
CA HIS A 883 6.15 -9.30 32.18
C HIS A 883 7.17 -10.36 32.65
N TYR A 884 7.73 -11.13 31.70
CA TYR A 884 8.62 -12.25 32.01
C TYR A 884 10.10 -11.99 31.73
N LYS A 885 10.48 -10.87 31.09
CA LYS A 885 11.88 -10.47 30.99
C LYS A 885 12.49 -10.35 32.40
N ASN A 886 13.76 -10.73 32.53
CA ASN A 886 14.53 -10.65 33.78
C ASN A 886 14.03 -11.54 34.93
N LYS A 887 13.11 -12.49 34.69
CA LYS A 887 12.68 -13.48 35.69
C LYS A 887 13.53 -14.76 35.68
N GLU A 888 14.61 -14.83 34.91
CA GLU A 888 15.44 -16.03 34.77
C GLU A 888 16.08 -16.48 36.10
N ALA A 889 16.37 -15.56 37.01
CA ALA A 889 16.86 -15.88 38.36
C ALA A 889 15.84 -16.72 39.16
N SER A 890 14.54 -16.60 38.84
CA SER A 890 13.47 -17.42 39.40
C SER A 890 13.21 -18.71 38.59
N SER A 891 14.08 -19.06 37.64
CA SER A 891 13.89 -20.18 36.70
C SER A 891 12.62 -20.04 35.82
N ILE A 892 12.24 -18.79 35.53
CA ILE A 892 11.14 -18.45 34.61
C ILE A 892 11.74 -17.72 33.41
N TYR A 893 11.42 -18.19 32.21
CA TYR A 893 11.99 -17.69 30.96
C TYR A 893 10.87 -17.33 29.99
N VAL A 894 11.14 -16.38 29.10
CA VAL A 894 10.22 -16.04 28.01
C VAL A 894 10.87 -16.34 26.66
N LEU A 895 10.13 -17.01 25.78
CA LEU A 895 10.60 -17.44 24.47
C LEU A 895 9.73 -16.86 23.36
N GLY A 896 10.36 -16.15 22.43
CA GLY A 896 9.70 -15.63 21.23
C GLY A 896 9.56 -16.65 20.10
N ALA A 897 9.12 -17.89 20.34
CA ALA A 897 9.11 -18.93 19.30
C ALA A 897 8.27 -18.55 18.08
N GLY A 898 7.16 -17.83 18.30
CA GLY A 898 6.27 -17.38 17.24
C GLY A 898 6.94 -16.55 16.15
N VAL A 899 8.00 -15.77 16.47
CA VAL A 899 8.65 -14.89 15.50
C VAL A 899 9.35 -15.63 14.36
N GLY A 900 9.62 -16.92 14.55
CA GLY A 900 10.25 -17.78 13.56
C GLY A 900 9.30 -18.47 12.59
N VAL A 901 7.98 -18.30 12.73
CA VAL A 901 6.98 -18.97 11.87
C VAL A 901 6.75 -18.19 10.58
N ASP A 902 6.81 -18.86 9.43
CA ASP A 902 6.54 -18.24 8.13
C ASP A 902 5.03 -18.18 7.85
N THR A 903 4.42 -17.02 8.00
CA THR A 903 2.98 -16.82 7.79
C THR A 903 2.55 -16.80 6.33
N GLU A 904 3.47 -16.66 5.36
CA GLU A 904 3.12 -16.67 3.93
C GLU A 904 3.25 -18.07 3.32
N ASN A 905 4.26 -18.86 3.74
CA ASN A 905 4.56 -20.14 3.09
C ASN A 905 4.25 -21.40 3.92
N ASN A 906 4.10 -21.28 5.24
CA ASN A 906 3.94 -22.43 6.13
C ASN A 906 2.58 -22.45 6.84
N PHE A 907 1.55 -22.03 6.10
CA PHE A 907 0.16 -22.19 6.49
C PHE A 907 -0.58 -22.99 5.41
N PRO A 908 -1.58 -23.82 5.78
CA PRO A 908 -2.21 -24.75 4.84
C PRO A 908 -2.90 -24.01 3.69
N VAL A 909 -2.73 -24.50 2.46
CA VAL A 909 -3.39 -23.96 1.26
C VAL A 909 -4.41 -24.95 0.67
N THR A 910 -5.44 -24.44 -0.01
CA THR A 910 -6.34 -25.24 -0.85
C THR A 910 -6.49 -24.64 -2.23
N ALA A 911 -6.65 -25.51 -3.23
CA ALA A 911 -7.03 -25.12 -4.59
C ALA A 911 -8.45 -24.51 -4.57
N THR A 912 -8.52 -23.21 -4.83
CA THR A 912 -9.77 -22.43 -4.80
C THR A 912 -10.05 -21.88 -6.19
N GLN A 913 -11.28 -22.05 -6.67
CA GLN A 913 -11.74 -21.49 -7.94
C GLN A 913 -11.72 -19.96 -7.88
N ILE A 914 -11.24 -19.29 -8.93
CA ILE A 914 -11.08 -17.82 -8.96
C ILE A 914 -12.43 -17.11 -8.71
N ASN A 915 -13.48 -17.54 -9.39
CA ASN A 915 -14.87 -17.15 -9.12
C ASN A 915 -15.84 -18.09 -9.85
N ALA A 916 -17.15 -17.96 -9.61
CA ALA A 916 -18.18 -18.82 -10.17
C ALA A 916 -18.19 -18.94 -11.71
N TYR A 917 -17.61 -17.98 -12.44
CA TYR A 917 -17.59 -17.92 -13.90
C TYR A 917 -16.21 -18.23 -14.50
N ASN A 918 -15.20 -18.45 -13.66
CA ASN A 918 -13.86 -18.81 -14.09
C ASN A 918 -13.43 -20.11 -13.40
N THR A 919 -13.34 -21.20 -14.15
CA THR A 919 -12.98 -22.53 -13.64
C THR A 919 -11.51 -22.69 -13.28
N ALA A 920 -10.65 -21.69 -13.57
CA ALA A 920 -9.27 -21.71 -13.12
C ALA A 920 -9.18 -21.61 -11.59
N THR A 921 -8.14 -22.21 -11.03
CA THR A 921 -7.92 -22.27 -9.58
C THR A 921 -6.61 -21.59 -9.19
N TYR A 922 -6.55 -21.02 -7.99
CA TYR A 922 -5.33 -20.56 -7.33
C TYR A 922 -5.17 -21.24 -5.96
N GLN A 923 -3.97 -21.20 -5.38
CA GLN A 923 -3.73 -21.71 -4.02
C GLN A 923 -4.02 -20.61 -2.99
N ALA A 924 -5.13 -20.76 -2.26
CA ALA A 924 -5.50 -19.84 -1.19
C ALA A 924 -5.12 -20.46 0.16
N GLN A 925 -4.55 -19.66 1.06
CA GLN A 925 -4.39 -20.10 2.45
C GLN A 925 -5.77 -20.37 3.08
N SER A 926 -5.84 -21.37 3.94
CA SER A 926 -7.11 -22.02 4.31
C SER A 926 -7.38 -22.10 5.81
N ASN A 927 -6.36 -21.85 6.63
CA ASN A 927 -6.52 -21.79 8.07
C ASN A 927 -5.88 -20.49 8.61
N GLY A 928 -6.68 -19.64 9.24
CA GLY A 928 -6.20 -18.35 9.75
C GLY A 928 -5.24 -18.46 10.95
N VAL A 929 -5.34 -19.53 11.74
CA VAL A 929 -4.67 -19.63 13.05
C VAL A 929 -3.63 -20.74 13.10
N HIS A 930 -3.89 -21.86 12.44
CA HIS A 930 -3.04 -23.05 12.51
C HIS A 930 -2.05 -23.11 11.34
N PRO A 931 -0.73 -23.10 11.62
CA PRO A 931 0.29 -23.38 10.61
C PRO A 931 0.17 -24.81 10.07
N ASP A 932 0.85 -25.06 8.95
CA ASP A 932 1.06 -26.43 8.48
C ASP A 932 2.17 -27.13 9.30
N GLU A 933 2.47 -28.39 8.97
CA GLU A 933 3.49 -29.16 9.69
C GLU A 933 4.86 -28.46 9.70
N SER A 934 5.27 -27.86 8.58
CA SER A 934 6.53 -27.10 8.48
C SER A 934 6.54 -25.90 9.43
N GLY A 935 5.43 -25.17 9.52
CA GLY A 935 5.27 -24.05 10.44
C GLY A 935 5.30 -24.47 11.91
N TYR A 936 4.72 -25.62 12.24
CA TYR A 936 4.83 -26.20 13.58
C TYR A 936 6.27 -26.61 13.91
N PHE A 937 7.02 -27.17 12.96
CA PHE A 937 8.42 -27.53 13.19
C PHE A 937 9.33 -26.31 13.33
N GLN A 938 8.97 -25.15 12.76
CA GLN A 938 9.65 -23.89 13.06
C GLN A 938 9.50 -23.49 14.54
N LEU A 939 8.34 -23.74 15.16
CA LEU A 939 8.18 -23.56 16.61
C LEU A 939 9.09 -24.53 17.38
N SER A 940 9.10 -25.82 17.00
CA SER A 940 9.98 -26.82 17.64
C SER A 940 11.46 -26.45 17.58
N ALA A 941 11.91 -25.89 16.44
CA ALA A 941 13.27 -25.43 16.23
C ALA A 941 13.65 -24.25 17.14
N ALA A 942 12.69 -23.47 17.63
CA ALA A 942 12.91 -22.44 18.64
C ALA A 942 12.87 -22.97 20.08
N TYR A 943 12.07 -24.01 20.36
CA TYR A 943 11.95 -24.60 21.70
C TYR A 943 13.22 -25.36 22.12
N PHE A 944 13.73 -26.23 21.23
CA PHE A 944 14.82 -27.14 21.57
C PHE A 944 16.13 -26.43 21.97
N PRO A 945 16.57 -25.33 21.29
CA PRO A 945 17.74 -24.58 21.72
C PRO A 945 17.64 -24.04 23.16
N VAL A 946 16.45 -23.62 23.60
CA VAL A 946 16.25 -23.14 24.98
C VAL A 946 16.54 -24.25 25.99
N ILE A 947 16.07 -25.47 25.71
CA ILE A 947 16.33 -26.64 26.56
C ILE A 947 17.83 -26.86 26.73
N LYS A 948 18.62 -26.67 25.67
CA LYS A 948 20.08 -26.82 25.75
C LYS A 948 20.77 -25.65 26.46
N ALA A 949 20.19 -24.45 26.40
CA ALA A 949 20.80 -23.22 26.90
C ALA A 949 20.76 -23.07 28.43
N ILE A 950 19.73 -23.60 29.09
CA ILE A 950 19.44 -23.42 30.52
C ILE A 950 19.46 -24.76 31.24
#